data_AF-A0A3R9DVT8-F1
#
_entry.id   AF-A0A3R9DVT8-F1
#
_cell.length_a   1.000
_cell.length_b   1.000
_cell.length_c   1.000
_cell.angle_alpha   90.00
_cell.angle_beta   90.00
_cell.angle_gamma   90.00
#
_symmetry.space_group_name_H-M   'P 1'
#
loop_
_entity.id
_entity.type
_entity.pdbx_description
1 polymer ?
#
loop_
_entity_poly.entity_id
_entity_poly.type
_entity_poly.pdbx_seq_one_letter_code
_entity_poly.pdbx_strand_id
1 'polypeptide(L)'
;MNRYRLAALDRLAAADPGLVRLRLAGSAVLGIVLAVGALLPAHLPLTVMLVGAIAAMMTAFTVNDATPGAQGVTLVLAFLTGAASITTASLGSALPPLDSVVFVLLIFVAVYAQRFGPRGTALGSIAFFLFFFPMFLQAHLKQVPQLLLALAVGVLANAVVRFVLLRHHAEAEFLRVRRAFRARLAAVVRATEAYLAVGGSDRTRKQLRTSLARLHECVLLIEDAAPDVVDARAADRLRRRAIEVELAVQWLASTVQRTCSDELGPDVRDDLIARLARFRALMERDPRELPLISQTGEYSRMLVEGSRIDEHAAPGDGVRKALAELALADDRAQRAAVPESTVDPPEDDEDEPEPRFAYDNRTRSAIQAVVGGGLAVLGGELVSHQRWYWAVLTVFVVFIGASSAGATFVKGVRRLGGTLIGIVGGVVLALLVGGNTPATLALILVCVFGMVYTARVSQVVMAFFITSMLGLLYSLLGTFSLAVLWIRVAETAVGAAAGILAAVVIVPVRTRSVMLDDIAEVLDELEEFLEHTRGLLAGEENVNIIELSRDLDRSVEVVRTTIEPLTHPVNLRSARRDYGWHVLTTLETIAFRARHVAARAQPGMLTGADTDRLRQFTGRLLANIDVLRKALDAPGGPTPGTLVRDDGTPVSDRVEQAETRAVLSSLSHLDEALVSLGRVFGLQATDPRAPAK
;
A
#
# COMPACT_ATOMS: atom_id res chain seq x y z
N MET A 1 4.03 34.51 -10.24
CA MET A 1 2.88 33.59 -10.03
C MET A 1 3.14 32.15 -10.50
N ASN A 2 3.87 31.90 -11.60
CA ASN A 2 4.14 30.54 -12.10
C ASN A 2 5.03 29.65 -11.21
N ARG A 3 6.08 30.18 -10.56
CA ARG A 3 6.96 29.37 -9.69
C ARG A 3 6.26 28.78 -8.45
N TYR A 4 5.38 29.54 -7.80
CA TYR A 4 4.61 29.05 -6.65
C TYR A 4 3.55 28.03 -7.06
N ARG A 5 2.92 28.20 -8.23
CA ARG A 5 2.00 27.20 -8.80
C ARG A 5 2.72 25.90 -9.14
N LEU A 6 3.89 25.97 -9.79
CA LEU A 6 4.71 24.80 -10.10
C LEU A 6 5.18 24.08 -8.83
N ALA A 7 5.66 24.80 -7.83
CA ALA A 7 6.05 24.19 -6.55
C ALA A 7 4.85 23.57 -5.79
N ALA A 8 3.67 24.17 -5.87
CA ALA A 8 2.45 23.61 -5.29
C ALA A 8 1.97 22.38 -6.06
N LEU A 9 2.04 22.40 -7.39
CA LEU A 9 1.73 21.26 -8.26
C LEU A 9 2.73 20.12 -8.05
N ASP A 10 4.02 20.41 -7.86
CA ASP A 10 5.04 19.42 -7.55
C ASP A 10 4.83 18.80 -6.16
N ARG A 11 4.38 19.59 -5.17
CA ARG A 11 4.01 19.08 -3.85
C ARG A 11 2.72 18.26 -3.89
N LEU A 12 1.73 18.67 -4.69
CA LEU A 12 0.51 17.90 -4.90
C LEU A 12 0.79 16.59 -5.64
N ALA A 13 1.61 16.63 -6.69
CA ALA A 13 2.07 15.44 -7.41
C ALA A 13 2.95 14.54 -6.53
N ALA A 14 3.66 15.11 -5.54
CA ALA A 14 4.38 14.34 -4.53
C ALA A 14 3.45 13.68 -3.51
N ALA A 15 2.34 14.31 -3.14
CA ALA A 15 1.40 13.81 -2.14
C ALA A 15 0.34 12.86 -2.72
N ASP A 16 0.01 13.01 -4.01
CA ASP A 16 -1.02 12.27 -4.73
C ASP A 16 -0.66 12.17 -6.24
N PRO A 17 0.36 11.36 -6.60
CA PRO A 17 0.70 11.12 -8.00
C PRO A 17 -0.49 10.46 -8.71
N GLY A 18 -0.88 11.02 -9.86
CA GLY A 18 -2.08 10.59 -10.58
C GLY A 18 -3.38 11.30 -10.16
N LEU A 19 -3.38 12.08 -9.07
CA LEU A 19 -4.55 12.76 -8.51
C LEU A 19 -5.70 11.80 -8.15
N VAL A 20 -5.36 10.56 -7.79
CA VAL A 20 -6.34 9.49 -7.50
C VAL A 20 -7.17 9.88 -6.28
N ARG A 21 -6.51 10.32 -5.20
CA ARG A 21 -7.15 10.71 -3.94
C ARG A 21 -7.96 11.99 -4.13
N LEU A 22 -7.41 12.96 -4.88
CA LEU A 22 -8.11 14.19 -5.23
C LEU A 22 -9.38 13.91 -6.04
N ARG A 23 -9.33 12.97 -6.99
CA ARG A 23 -10.50 12.58 -7.78
C ARG A 23 -11.56 11.91 -6.92
N LEU A 24 -11.18 10.96 -6.07
CA LEU A 24 -12.12 10.28 -5.16
C LEU A 24 -12.79 11.27 -4.19
N ALA A 25 -12.01 12.19 -3.60
CA ALA A 25 -12.54 13.21 -2.72
C ALA A 25 -13.42 14.21 -3.47
N GLY A 26 -13.00 14.61 -4.67
CA GLY A 26 -13.77 15.48 -5.56
C GLY A 26 -15.07 14.84 -6.04
N SER A 27 -15.07 13.54 -6.34
CA SER A 27 -16.27 12.82 -6.78
C SER A 27 -17.30 12.71 -5.66
N ALA A 28 -16.86 12.46 -4.43
CA ALA A 28 -17.73 12.47 -3.26
C ALA A 28 -18.39 13.83 -3.04
N VAL A 29 -17.61 14.92 -3.09
CA VAL A 29 -18.14 16.29 -2.93
C VAL A 29 -19.09 16.67 -4.06
N LEU A 30 -18.71 16.46 -5.32
CA LEU A 30 -19.56 16.76 -6.47
C LEU A 30 -20.84 15.92 -6.46
N GLY A 31 -20.75 14.65 -6.05
CA GLY A 31 -21.89 13.76 -5.90
C GLY A 31 -22.89 14.28 -4.87
N ILE A 32 -22.40 14.74 -3.71
CA ILE A 32 -23.24 15.38 -2.69
C ILE A 32 -23.90 16.65 -3.24
N VAL A 33 -23.12 17.54 -3.87
CA VAL A 33 -23.64 18.82 -4.38
C VAL A 33 -24.74 18.58 -5.43
N LEU A 34 -24.55 17.62 -6.34
CA LEU A 34 -25.56 17.27 -7.34
C LEU A 34 -26.79 16.61 -6.72
N ALA A 35 -26.61 15.70 -5.76
CA ALA A 35 -27.73 15.05 -5.08
C ALA A 35 -28.58 16.08 -4.32
N VAL A 36 -27.94 16.95 -3.53
CA VAL A 36 -28.64 18.02 -2.80
C VAL A 36 -29.27 19.02 -3.77
N GLY A 37 -28.57 19.41 -4.82
CA GLY A 37 -29.07 20.29 -5.89
C GLY A 37 -30.32 19.74 -6.59
N ALA A 38 -30.37 18.42 -6.83
CA ALA A 38 -31.52 17.75 -7.44
C ALA A 38 -32.72 17.59 -6.48
N LEU A 39 -32.46 17.46 -5.17
CA LEU A 39 -33.52 17.30 -4.15
C LEU A 39 -34.08 18.63 -3.64
N LEU A 40 -33.32 19.72 -3.73
CA LEU A 40 -33.71 21.08 -3.30
C LEU A 40 -35.06 21.56 -3.88
N PRO A 41 -35.35 21.41 -5.19
CA PRO A 41 -36.62 21.84 -5.79
C PRO A 41 -37.84 21.08 -5.28
N ALA A 42 -37.65 19.87 -4.75
CA ALA A 42 -38.74 19.06 -4.22
C ALA A 42 -39.16 19.48 -2.80
N HIS A 43 -38.52 20.51 -2.22
CA HIS A 43 -38.80 21.03 -0.87
C HIS A 43 -38.83 19.93 0.21
N LEU A 44 -37.99 18.91 0.05
CA LEU A 44 -37.93 17.77 0.96
C LEU A 44 -37.30 18.17 2.30
N PRO A 45 -37.66 17.49 3.40
CA PRO A 45 -37.01 17.71 4.70
C PRO A 45 -35.49 17.53 4.62
N LEU A 46 -34.76 18.30 5.42
CA LEU A 46 -33.30 18.23 5.49
C LEU A 46 -32.79 16.81 5.75
N THR A 47 -33.47 16.05 6.62
CA THR A 47 -33.13 14.65 6.93
C THR A 47 -33.18 13.75 5.70
N VAL A 48 -34.12 13.96 4.79
CA VAL A 48 -34.24 13.21 3.52
C VAL A 48 -33.10 13.59 2.57
N MET A 49 -32.80 14.90 2.45
CA MET A 49 -31.68 15.37 1.63
C MET A 49 -30.33 14.83 2.12
N LEU A 50 -30.15 14.71 3.44
CA LEU A 50 -28.94 14.13 4.03
C LEU A 50 -28.76 12.66 3.64
N VAL A 51 -29.83 11.86 3.56
CA VAL A 51 -29.73 10.46 3.09
C VAL A 51 -29.24 10.38 1.65
N GLY A 52 -29.73 11.27 0.77
CA GLY A 52 -29.22 11.37 -0.60
C GLY A 52 -27.74 11.78 -0.67
N ALA A 53 -27.33 12.76 0.13
CA ALA A 53 -25.93 13.17 0.26
C ALA A 53 -25.03 12.02 0.76
N ILE A 54 -25.47 11.31 1.79
CA ILE A 54 -24.75 10.15 2.36
C ILE A 54 -24.64 9.04 1.31
N ALA A 55 -25.71 8.74 0.57
CA ALA A 55 -25.69 7.73 -0.49
C ALA A 55 -24.68 8.09 -1.60
N ALA A 56 -24.65 9.35 -2.04
CA ALA A 56 -23.68 9.83 -3.02
C ALA A 56 -22.24 9.70 -2.49
N MET A 57 -22.01 10.09 -1.23
CA MET A 57 -20.71 9.97 -0.56
C MET A 57 -20.25 8.52 -0.44
N MET A 58 -21.12 7.62 0.03
CA MET A 58 -20.79 6.21 0.23
C MET A 58 -20.48 5.53 -1.11
N THR A 59 -21.31 5.74 -2.13
CA THR A 59 -21.05 5.16 -3.44
C THR A 59 -19.81 5.73 -4.13
N ALA A 60 -19.45 6.99 -3.87
CA ALA A 60 -18.18 7.56 -4.35
C ALA A 60 -16.97 6.89 -3.67
N PHE A 61 -17.08 6.61 -2.37
CA PHE A 61 -15.99 6.13 -1.53
C PHE A 61 -15.77 4.61 -1.60
N THR A 62 -16.84 3.81 -1.67
CA THR A 62 -16.75 2.36 -1.51
C THR A 62 -16.73 1.60 -2.84
N VAL A 63 -17.29 2.16 -3.92
CA VAL A 63 -17.33 1.50 -5.24
C VAL A 63 -15.98 1.67 -5.92
N ASN A 64 -15.16 0.63 -5.84
CA ASN A 64 -13.79 0.60 -6.38
C ASN A 64 -13.59 -0.61 -7.33
N ASP A 65 -14.61 -1.00 -8.08
CA ASP A 65 -14.47 -2.03 -9.11
C ASP A 65 -13.51 -1.59 -10.23
N ALA A 66 -12.72 -2.52 -10.76
CA ALA A 66 -11.73 -2.25 -11.81
C ALA A 66 -12.35 -1.75 -13.12
N THR A 67 -13.49 -2.33 -13.55
CA THR A 67 -14.11 -1.97 -14.85
C THR A 67 -15.33 -1.07 -14.70
N PRO A 68 -15.58 -0.13 -15.64
CA PRO A 68 -16.76 0.71 -15.61
C PRO A 68 -18.09 -0.08 -15.60
N GLY A 69 -18.13 -1.22 -16.31
CA GLY A 69 -19.29 -2.11 -16.32
C GLY A 69 -19.54 -2.74 -14.95
N ALA A 70 -18.48 -3.22 -14.29
CA ALA A 70 -18.55 -3.72 -12.92
C ALA A 70 -19.03 -2.65 -11.93
N GLN A 71 -18.50 -1.42 -12.04
CA GLN A 71 -18.94 -0.29 -11.22
C GLN A 71 -20.44 -0.02 -11.40
N GLY A 72 -20.95 -0.08 -12.64
CA GLY A 72 -22.37 0.08 -12.94
C GLY A 72 -23.24 -0.98 -12.24
N VAL A 73 -22.84 -2.26 -12.29
CA VAL A 73 -23.52 -3.34 -11.58
C VAL A 73 -23.49 -3.10 -10.06
N THR A 74 -22.33 -2.74 -9.51
CA THR A 74 -22.20 -2.46 -8.07
C THR A 74 -23.05 -1.28 -7.63
N LEU A 75 -23.23 -0.24 -8.46
CA LEU A 75 -24.13 0.88 -8.16
C LEU A 75 -25.61 0.47 -8.11
N VAL A 76 -26.04 -0.42 -9.01
CA VAL A 76 -27.41 -0.98 -8.98
C VAL A 76 -27.59 -1.84 -7.72
N LEU A 77 -26.64 -2.72 -7.42
CA LEU A 77 -26.66 -3.53 -6.22
C LEU A 77 -26.59 -2.67 -4.94
N ALA A 78 -25.84 -1.56 -4.97
CA ALA A 78 -25.77 -0.60 -3.88
C ALA A 78 -27.12 0.07 -3.62
N PHE A 79 -27.87 0.41 -4.67
CA PHE A 79 -29.24 0.91 -4.53
C PHE A 79 -30.15 -0.14 -3.88
N LEU A 80 -30.14 -1.38 -4.37
CA LEU A 80 -30.97 -2.47 -3.81
C LEU A 80 -30.63 -2.76 -2.35
N THR A 81 -29.33 -2.88 -2.05
CA THR A 81 -28.82 -3.14 -0.70
C THR A 81 -29.13 -1.98 0.24
N GLY A 82 -28.94 -0.75 -0.24
CA GLY A 82 -29.30 0.47 0.49
C GLY A 82 -30.79 0.56 0.78
N ALA A 83 -31.63 0.26 -0.21
CA ALA A 83 -33.08 0.27 -0.07
C ALA A 83 -33.56 -0.75 0.97
N ALA A 84 -33.01 -1.97 0.92
CA ALA A 84 -33.28 -3.00 1.93
C ALA A 84 -32.86 -2.53 3.32
N SER A 85 -31.67 -1.92 3.44
CA SER A 85 -31.11 -1.44 4.71
C SER A 85 -31.93 -0.31 5.32
N ILE A 86 -32.30 0.70 4.53
CA ILE A 86 -33.15 1.82 4.96
C ILE A 86 -34.53 1.32 5.39
N THR A 87 -35.13 0.43 4.60
CA THR A 87 -36.48 -0.11 4.91
C THR A 87 -36.44 -0.93 6.20
N THR A 88 -35.42 -1.76 6.38
CA THR A 88 -35.26 -2.60 7.57
C THR A 88 -34.97 -1.75 8.81
N ALA A 89 -34.11 -0.72 8.70
CA ALA A 89 -33.85 0.22 9.79
C ALA A 89 -35.12 0.97 10.21
N SER A 90 -35.90 1.44 9.23
CA SER A 90 -37.15 2.18 9.48
C SER A 90 -38.22 1.28 10.11
N LEU A 91 -38.30 0.00 9.72
CA LEU A 91 -39.21 -0.98 10.32
C LEU A 91 -38.76 -1.40 11.72
N GLY A 92 -37.45 -1.63 11.92
CA GLY A 92 -36.87 -1.99 13.21
C GLY A 92 -37.11 -0.94 14.29
N SER A 93 -37.09 0.35 13.92
CA SER A 93 -37.40 1.45 14.84
C SER A 93 -38.83 1.40 15.42
N ALA A 94 -39.75 0.69 14.76
CA ALA A 94 -41.13 0.52 15.22
C ALA A 94 -41.31 -0.67 16.18
N LEU A 95 -40.34 -1.59 16.27
CA LEU A 95 -40.42 -2.82 17.05
C LEU A 95 -39.12 -3.08 17.86
N PRO A 96 -38.79 -2.27 18.89
CA PRO A 96 -37.67 -2.60 19.79
C PRO A 96 -37.87 -3.98 20.44
N PRO A 97 -36.84 -4.84 20.57
CA PRO A 97 -35.40 -4.61 20.31
C PRO A 97 -34.90 -5.11 18.93
N LEU A 98 -35.78 -5.23 17.92
CA LEU A 98 -35.44 -5.81 16.63
C LEU A 98 -34.35 -5.00 15.89
N ASP A 99 -34.33 -3.69 16.08
CA ASP A 99 -33.32 -2.78 15.54
C ASP A 99 -31.89 -3.14 15.99
N SER A 100 -31.71 -3.43 17.28
CA SER A 100 -30.43 -3.80 17.89
C SER A 100 -29.91 -5.13 17.37
N VAL A 101 -30.79 -6.13 17.29
CA VAL A 101 -30.45 -7.47 16.78
C VAL A 101 -30.07 -7.40 15.30
N VAL A 102 -30.87 -6.73 14.48
CA VAL A 102 -30.60 -6.60 13.05
C VAL A 102 -29.31 -5.80 12.83
N PHE A 103 -29.05 -4.75 13.60
CA PHE A 103 -27.84 -3.96 13.40
C PHE A 103 -26.56 -4.77 13.67
N VAL A 104 -26.57 -5.59 14.73
CA VAL A 104 -25.44 -6.48 15.06
C VAL A 104 -25.28 -7.59 14.01
N LEU A 105 -26.37 -8.18 13.52
CA LEU A 105 -26.30 -9.16 12.43
C LEU A 105 -25.77 -8.54 11.13
N LEU A 106 -26.10 -7.26 10.88
CA LEU A 106 -25.62 -6.57 9.70
C LEU A 106 -24.11 -6.34 9.76
N ILE A 107 -23.51 -6.14 10.95
CA ILE A 107 -22.05 -6.13 11.11
C ILE A 107 -21.44 -7.45 10.61
N PHE A 108 -22.05 -8.60 10.97
CA PHE A 108 -21.58 -9.90 10.48
C PHE A 108 -21.54 -9.90 8.96
N VAL A 109 -22.68 -9.57 8.33
CA VAL A 109 -22.83 -9.61 6.88
C VAL A 109 -21.85 -8.64 6.22
N ALA A 110 -21.67 -7.44 6.77
CA ALA A 110 -20.78 -6.43 6.23
C ALA A 110 -19.30 -6.80 6.34
N VAL A 111 -18.86 -7.40 7.46
CA VAL A 111 -17.48 -7.86 7.63
C VAL A 111 -17.23 -9.13 6.82
N TYR A 112 -18.16 -10.08 6.83
CA TYR A 112 -18.07 -11.30 6.05
C TYR A 112 -18.06 -11.05 4.54
N ALA A 113 -18.85 -10.08 4.07
CA ALA A 113 -18.89 -9.72 2.65
C ALA A 113 -17.54 -9.22 2.11
N GLN A 114 -16.62 -8.75 2.95
CA GLN A 114 -15.28 -8.31 2.54
C GLN A 114 -14.45 -9.43 1.90
N ARG A 115 -14.82 -10.72 2.12
CA ARG A 115 -14.16 -11.85 1.47
C ARG A 115 -14.40 -11.89 -0.05
N PHE A 116 -15.51 -11.34 -0.53
CA PHE A 116 -15.87 -11.36 -1.96
C PHE A 116 -15.26 -10.18 -2.74
N GLY A 117 -14.03 -9.79 -2.36
CA GLY A 117 -13.28 -8.72 -3.01
C GLY A 117 -13.87 -7.31 -2.86
N PRO A 118 -13.56 -6.40 -3.81
CA PRO A 118 -13.97 -4.99 -3.75
C PRO A 118 -15.49 -4.79 -3.71
N ARG A 119 -16.25 -5.59 -4.47
CA ARG A 119 -17.72 -5.52 -4.50
C ARG A 119 -18.35 -5.85 -3.16
N GLY A 120 -17.90 -6.95 -2.54
CA GLY A 120 -18.42 -7.37 -1.24
C GLY A 120 -18.13 -6.34 -0.15
N THR A 121 -16.92 -5.75 -0.17
CA THR A 121 -16.55 -4.64 0.71
C THR A 121 -17.45 -3.41 0.50
N ALA A 122 -17.76 -3.08 -0.75
CA ALA A 122 -18.63 -1.97 -1.10
C ALA A 122 -20.07 -2.17 -0.58
N LEU A 123 -20.68 -3.31 -0.91
CA LEU A 123 -22.05 -3.63 -0.53
C LEU A 123 -22.20 -3.76 0.99
N GLY A 124 -21.24 -4.40 1.67
CA GLY A 124 -21.22 -4.51 3.13
C GLY A 124 -21.16 -3.15 3.82
N SER A 125 -20.28 -2.26 3.37
CA SER A 125 -20.17 -0.91 3.90
C SER A 125 -21.44 -0.07 3.63
N ILE A 126 -22.00 -0.16 2.43
CA ILE A 126 -23.22 0.55 2.04
C ILE A 126 -24.41 0.06 2.88
N ALA A 127 -24.56 -1.26 3.07
CA ALA A 127 -25.59 -1.82 3.94
C ALA A 127 -25.47 -1.25 5.36
N PHE A 128 -24.26 -1.23 5.90
CA PHE A 128 -24.02 -0.78 7.27
C PHE A 128 -24.36 0.71 7.45
N PHE A 129 -23.81 1.57 6.59
CA PHE A 129 -24.04 3.01 6.72
C PHE A 129 -25.50 3.40 6.39
N LEU A 130 -26.12 2.78 5.39
CA LEU A 130 -27.52 3.08 5.04
C LEU A 130 -28.53 2.44 5.98
N PHE A 131 -28.12 1.53 6.87
CA PHE A 131 -28.91 1.13 8.03
C PHE A 131 -28.72 2.11 9.20
N PHE A 132 -27.46 2.49 9.46
CA PHE A 132 -27.06 3.37 10.56
C PHE A 132 -27.65 4.79 10.46
N PHE A 133 -27.60 5.43 9.30
CA PHE A 133 -28.00 6.84 9.18
C PHE A 133 -29.51 7.08 9.35
N PRO A 134 -30.41 6.24 8.81
CA PRO A 134 -31.83 6.34 9.15
C PRO A 134 -32.12 6.19 10.65
N MET A 135 -31.40 5.29 11.34
CA MET A 135 -31.48 5.16 12.80
C MET A 135 -31.00 6.43 13.51
N PHE A 136 -29.86 6.98 13.08
CA PHE A 136 -29.33 8.25 13.60
C PHE A 136 -30.28 9.44 13.37
N LEU A 137 -30.92 9.50 12.21
CA LEU A 137 -31.87 10.55 11.82
C LEU A 137 -33.29 10.33 12.38
N GLN A 138 -33.53 9.22 13.09
CA GLN A 138 -34.85 8.82 13.60
C GLN A 138 -35.92 8.76 12.50
N ALA A 139 -35.58 8.14 11.37
CA ALA A 139 -36.47 8.00 10.22
C ALA A 139 -37.72 7.16 10.55
N HIS A 140 -38.89 7.65 10.16
CA HIS A 140 -40.14 6.92 10.33
C HIS A 140 -40.52 6.12 9.08
N LEU A 141 -41.28 5.03 9.25
CA LEU A 141 -41.73 4.17 8.14
C LEU A 141 -42.48 4.94 7.03
N LYS A 142 -43.22 6.00 7.39
CA LYS A 142 -43.93 6.87 6.43
C LYS A 142 -42.99 7.66 5.51
N GLN A 143 -41.75 7.88 5.93
CA GLN A 143 -40.74 8.61 5.15
C GLN A 143 -39.99 7.71 4.18
N VAL A 144 -40.12 6.38 4.27
CA VAL A 144 -39.37 5.42 3.45
C VAL A 144 -39.47 5.73 1.94
N PRO A 145 -40.64 6.03 1.35
CA PRO A 145 -40.70 6.37 -0.08
C PRO A 145 -39.82 7.58 -0.45
N GLN A 146 -39.78 8.60 0.41
CA GLN A 146 -38.95 9.80 0.21
C GLN A 146 -37.47 9.48 0.41
N LEU A 147 -37.13 8.61 1.36
CA LEU A 147 -35.75 8.16 1.60
C LEU A 147 -35.22 7.29 0.46
N LEU A 148 -36.06 6.43 -0.13
CA LEU A 148 -35.73 5.63 -1.30
C LEU A 148 -35.54 6.52 -2.55
N LEU A 149 -36.37 7.55 -2.71
CA LEU A 149 -36.17 8.56 -3.75
C LEU A 149 -34.82 9.28 -3.57
N ALA A 150 -34.53 9.75 -2.35
CA ALA A 150 -33.27 10.41 -2.05
C ALA A 150 -32.05 9.50 -2.26
N LEU A 151 -32.16 8.22 -1.86
CA LEU A 151 -31.15 7.19 -2.15
C LEU A 151 -30.93 7.05 -3.66
N ALA A 152 -32.00 6.93 -4.45
CA ALA A 152 -31.89 6.80 -5.90
C ALA A 152 -31.19 8.01 -6.52
N VAL A 153 -31.59 9.22 -6.11
CA VAL A 153 -30.98 10.47 -6.56
C VAL A 153 -29.50 10.55 -6.15
N GLY A 154 -29.15 10.14 -4.94
CA GLY A 154 -27.76 10.10 -4.47
C GLY A 154 -26.88 9.14 -5.27
N VAL A 155 -27.36 7.92 -5.51
CA VAL A 155 -26.66 6.92 -6.33
C VAL A 155 -26.52 7.40 -7.78
N LEU A 156 -27.58 7.95 -8.36
CA LEU A 156 -27.58 8.53 -9.71
C LEU A 156 -26.63 9.73 -9.82
N ALA A 157 -26.62 10.62 -8.83
CA ALA A 157 -25.71 11.76 -8.80
C ALA A 157 -24.24 11.31 -8.83
N ASN A 158 -23.87 10.32 -8.01
CA ASN A 158 -22.52 9.74 -8.08
C ASN A 158 -22.26 9.02 -9.41
N ALA A 159 -23.25 8.32 -9.98
CA ALA A 159 -23.11 7.71 -11.31
C ALA A 159 -22.85 8.76 -12.41
N VAL A 160 -23.55 9.90 -12.39
CA VAL A 160 -23.31 11.02 -13.31
C VAL A 160 -21.91 11.60 -13.10
N VAL A 161 -21.50 11.83 -11.84
CA VAL A 161 -20.14 12.31 -11.56
C VAL A 161 -19.10 11.34 -12.09
N ARG A 162 -19.28 10.05 -11.85
CA ARG A 162 -18.30 9.01 -12.18
C ARG A 162 -18.22 8.72 -13.68
N PHE A 163 -19.35 8.65 -14.38
CA PHE A 163 -19.39 8.26 -15.80
C PHE A 163 -19.43 9.44 -16.77
N VAL A 164 -19.88 10.62 -16.33
CA VAL A 164 -20.04 11.81 -17.19
C VAL A 164 -19.05 12.92 -16.84
N LEU A 165 -19.06 13.42 -15.60
CA LEU A 165 -18.28 14.63 -15.24
C LEU A 165 -16.79 14.35 -15.01
N LEU A 166 -16.49 13.33 -14.23
CA LEU A 166 -15.15 12.85 -13.89
C LEU A 166 -14.91 11.50 -14.56
N ARG A 167 -15.28 11.39 -15.83
CA ARG A 167 -15.11 10.17 -16.61
C ARG A 167 -13.68 9.66 -16.45
N HIS A 168 -13.57 8.41 -15.99
CA HIS A 168 -12.29 7.75 -15.80
C HIS A 168 -11.62 7.57 -17.17
N HIS A 169 -10.55 8.33 -17.41
CA HIS A 169 -9.69 8.17 -18.59
C HIS A 169 -8.41 7.51 -18.11
N ALA A 170 -8.43 6.18 -18.04
CA ALA A 170 -7.29 5.32 -17.70
C ALA A 170 -6.00 5.79 -18.39
N GLU A 171 -6.08 6.07 -19.69
CA GLU A 171 -4.95 6.54 -20.50
C GLU A 171 -4.37 7.89 -20.01
N ALA A 172 -5.21 8.85 -19.64
CA ALA A 172 -4.76 10.17 -19.18
C ALA A 172 -4.18 10.12 -17.75
N GLU A 173 -4.67 9.21 -16.91
CA GLU A 173 -4.14 8.94 -15.57
C GLU A 173 -2.78 8.24 -15.66
N PHE A 174 -2.69 7.20 -16.48
CA PHE A 174 -1.44 6.53 -16.84
C PHE A 174 -0.38 7.50 -17.36
N LEU A 175 -0.74 8.40 -18.29
CA LEU A 175 0.18 9.43 -18.79
C LEU A 175 0.67 10.39 -17.70
N ARG A 176 -0.17 10.72 -16.71
CA ARG A 176 0.22 11.57 -15.58
C ARG A 176 1.16 10.84 -14.63
N VAL A 177 0.86 9.59 -14.29
CA VAL A 177 1.71 8.73 -13.48
C VAL A 177 3.08 8.56 -14.14
N ARG A 178 3.11 8.29 -15.45
CA ARG A 178 4.35 8.19 -16.24
C ARG A 178 5.17 9.48 -16.24
N ARG A 179 4.53 10.64 -16.38
CA ARG A 179 5.20 11.95 -16.28
C ARG A 179 5.80 12.18 -14.90
N ALA A 180 5.07 11.85 -13.84
CA ALA A 180 5.55 11.96 -12.46
C ALA A 180 6.75 11.04 -12.22
N PHE A 181 6.68 9.79 -12.67
CA PHE A 181 7.77 8.81 -12.61
C PHE A 181 9.03 9.32 -13.32
N ARG A 182 8.91 9.79 -14.57
CA ARG A 182 10.04 10.37 -15.32
C ARG A 182 10.64 11.59 -14.64
N ALA A 183 9.81 12.48 -14.10
CA ALA A 183 10.30 13.65 -13.37
C ALA A 183 11.10 13.24 -12.13
N ARG A 184 10.67 12.18 -11.43
CA ARG A 184 11.39 11.61 -10.28
C ARG A 184 12.69 10.93 -10.71
N LEU A 185 12.68 10.16 -11.79
CA LEU A 185 13.87 9.55 -12.35
C LEU A 185 14.89 10.62 -12.78
N ALA A 186 14.44 11.70 -13.42
CA ALA A 186 15.30 12.83 -13.82
C ALA A 186 15.92 13.52 -12.59
N ALA A 187 15.17 13.61 -11.49
CA ALA A 187 15.68 14.15 -10.23
C ALA A 187 16.74 13.25 -9.56
N VAL A 188 16.66 11.92 -9.75
CA VAL A 188 17.72 10.99 -9.32
C VAL A 188 18.97 11.19 -10.18
N VAL A 189 18.84 11.16 -11.51
CA VAL A 189 19.97 11.38 -12.44
C VAL A 189 20.66 12.73 -12.16
N ARG A 190 19.87 13.80 -11.90
CA ARG A 190 20.39 15.11 -11.52
C ARG A 190 21.14 15.09 -10.17
N ALA A 191 20.66 14.31 -9.21
CA ALA A 191 21.34 14.17 -7.92
C ALA A 191 22.66 13.38 -8.07
N THR A 192 22.69 12.38 -8.95
CA THR A 192 23.89 11.62 -9.32
C THR A 192 24.91 12.52 -10.04
N GLU A 193 24.47 13.34 -10.99
CA GLU A 193 25.28 14.37 -11.67
C GLU A 193 25.91 15.33 -10.65
N ALA A 194 25.12 15.87 -9.73
CA ALA A 194 25.61 16.78 -8.69
C ALA A 194 26.56 16.10 -7.69
N TYR A 195 26.36 14.81 -7.40
CA TYR A 195 27.26 14.03 -6.54
C TYR A 195 28.64 13.88 -7.20
N LEU A 196 28.67 13.55 -8.50
CA LEU A 196 29.90 13.37 -9.28
C LEU A 196 30.64 14.70 -9.47
N ALA A 197 29.93 15.80 -9.75
CA ALA A 197 30.52 17.13 -9.93
C ALA A 197 31.29 17.63 -8.70
N VAL A 198 30.78 17.35 -7.51
CA VAL A 198 31.40 17.79 -6.23
C VAL A 198 32.40 16.75 -5.70
N GLY A 199 32.51 15.57 -6.32
CA GLY A 199 33.40 14.49 -5.84
C GLY A 199 32.93 13.83 -4.54
N GLY A 200 31.62 13.87 -4.25
CA GLY A 200 31.03 13.26 -3.06
C GLY A 200 31.08 14.14 -1.81
N SER A 201 29.92 14.66 -1.40
CA SER A 201 29.74 15.38 -0.13
C SER A 201 28.59 14.76 0.66
N ASP A 202 28.54 14.94 1.99
CA ASP A 202 27.42 14.44 2.79
C ASP A 202 26.08 15.06 2.38
N ARG A 203 26.09 16.32 1.93
CA ARG A 203 24.89 16.99 1.42
C ARG A 203 24.38 16.35 0.13
N THR A 204 25.26 16.10 -0.85
CA THR A 204 24.88 15.47 -2.12
C THR A 204 24.53 13.99 -1.93
N ARG A 205 25.18 13.29 -0.99
CA ARG A 205 24.81 11.93 -0.56
C ARG A 205 23.40 11.88 0.01
N LYS A 206 23.05 12.79 0.91
CA LYS A 206 21.70 12.90 1.48
C LYS A 206 20.66 13.22 0.41
N GLN A 207 20.97 14.13 -0.51
CA GLN A 207 20.10 14.48 -1.62
C GLN A 207 19.84 13.29 -2.54
N LEU A 208 20.88 12.54 -2.91
CA LEU A 208 20.76 11.32 -3.73
C LEU A 208 19.90 10.25 -3.04
N ARG A 209 20.13 9.99 -1.74
CA ARG A 209 19.27 9.08 -0.94
C ARG A 209 17.81 9.54 -0.91
N THR A 210 17.56 10.83 -0.71
CA THR A 210 16.19 11.37 -0.70
C THR A 210 15.53 11.24 -2.07
N SER A 211 16.26 11.48 -3.16
CA SER A 211 15.74 11.29 -4.52
C SER A 211 15.41 9.83 -4.83
N LEU A 212 16.26 8.89 -4.42
CA LEU A 212 16.02 7.44 -4.59
C LEU A 212 14.80 6.97 -3.79
N ALA A 213 14.70 7.35 -2.51
CA ALA A 213 13.52 7.03 -1.68
C ALA A 213 12.23 7.58 -2.31
N ARG A 214 12.28 8.80 -2.84
CA ARG A 214 11.17 9.45 -3.55
C ARG A 214 10.79 8.81 -4.88
N LEU A 215 11.71 8.11 -5.53
CA LEU A 215 11.44 7.32 -6.73
C LEU A 215 10.79 6.00 -6.33
N HIS A 216 11.34 5.32 -5.31
CA HIS A 216 10.77 4.11 -4.74
C HIS A 216 9.32 4.31 -4.27
N GLU A 217 9.05 5.38 -3.51
CA GLU A 217 7.67 5.78 -3.16
C GLU A 217 6.77 5.94 -4.39
N CYS A 218 7.30 6.44 -5.50
CA CYS A 218 6.53 6.57 -6.74
C CYS A 218 6.26 5.22 -7.41
N VAL A 219 7.18 4.26 -7.31
CA VAL A 219 7.00 2.88 -7.81
C VAL A 219 5.96 2.15 -6.99
N LEU A 220 6.02 2.21 -5.65
CA LEU A 220 4.99 1.65 -4.77
C LEU A 220 3.60 2.24 -5.06
N LEU A 221 3.53 3.55 -5.33
CA LEU A 221 2.25 4.18 -5.71
C LEU A 221 1.78 3.77 -7.11
N ILE A 222 2.71 3.45 -8.03
CA ILE A 222 2.36 2.83 -9.32
C ILE A 222 1.82 1.43 -9.09
N GLU A 223 2.42 0.65 -8.20
CA GLU A 223 1.95 -0.70 -7.86
C GLU A 223 0.53 -0.69 -7.27
N ASP A 224 0.28 0.22 -6.32
CA ASP A 224 -1.04 0.40 -5.71
C ASP A 224 -2.11 0.87 -6.70
N ALA A 225 -1.73 1.71 -7.67
CA ALA A 225 -2.66 2.33 -8.60
C ALA A 225 -2.80 1.59 -9.94
N ALA A 226 -1.82 0.78 -10.34
CA ALA A 226 -1.82 0.11 -11.64
C ALA A 226 -3.06 -0.79 -11.87
N PRO A 227 -3.52 -1.59 -10.88
CA PRO A 227 -4.73 -2.40 -11.04
C PRO A 227 -6.00 -1.57 -11.26
N ASP A 228 -6.02 -0.33 -10.76
CA ASP A 228 -7.15 0.59 -10.86
C ASP A 228 -7.18 1.34 -12.22
N VAL A 229 -6.11 1.27 -13.01
CA VAL A 229 -5.89 2.10 -14.22
C VAL A 229 -5.75 1.28 -15.50
N VAL A 230 -5.24 0.05 -15.42
CA VAL A 230 -5.02 -0.83 -16.58
C VAL A 230 -5.43 -2.26 -16.24
N ASP A 231 -5.74 -3.07 -17.26
CA ASP A 231 -6.04 -4.49 -17.08
C ASP A 231 -4.91 -5.20 -16.33
N ALA A 232 -5.22 -6.27 -15.57
CA ALA A 232 -4.29 -6.91 -14.63
C ALA A 232 -2.91 -7.21 -15.27
N ARG A 233 -2.92 -7.78 -16.49
CA ARG A 233 -1.72 -8.09 -17.28
C ARG A 233 -0.92 -6.86 -17.72
N ALA A 234 -1.59 -5.74 -17.99
CA ALA A 234 -0.95 -4.48 -18.32
C ALA A 234 -0.44 -3.75 -17.06
N ALA A 235 -1.14 -3.90 -15.93
CA ALA A 235 -0.69 -3.44 -14.62
C ALA A 235 0.58 -4.17 -14.19
N ASP A 236 0.66 -5.49 -14.35
CA ASP A 236 1.86 -6.28 -14.02
C ASP A 236 3.04 -5.91 -14.92
N ARG A 237 2.81 -5.75 -16.22
CA ARG A 237 3.87 -5.26 -17.13
C ARG A 237 4.36 -3.88 -16.74
N LEU A 238 3.45 -2.96 -16.38
CA LEU A 238 3.84 -1.62 -15.92
C LEU A 238 4.66 -1.67 -14.63
N ARG A 239 4.20 -2.45 -13.65
CA ARG A 239 4.90 -2.69 -12.37
C ARG A 239 6.30 -3.22 -12.63
N ARG A 240 6.41 -4.31 -13.38
CA ARG A 240 7.67 -4.96 -13.78
C ARG A 240 8.64 -3.95 -14.40
N ARG A 241 8.17 -3.12 -15.34
CA ARG A 241 9.02 -2.12 -16.02
C ARG A 241 9.39 -0.93 -15.15
N ALA A 242 8.48 -0.43 -14.31
CA ALA A 242 8.78 0.67 -13.37
C ALA A 242 9.89 0.25 -12.39
N ILE A 243 9.83 -0.98 -11.91
CA ILE A 243 10.85 -1.55 -11.02
C ILE A 243 12.16 -1.81 -11.76
N GLU A 244 12.15 -2.28 -13.02
CA GLU A 244 13.39 -2.42 -13.82
C GLU A 244 14.16 -1.09 -13.90
N VAL A 245 13.44 0.00 -14.17
CA VAL A 245 14.02 1.34 -14.22
C VAL A 245 14.53 1.79 -12.84
N GLU A 246 13.81 1.48 -11.77
CA GLU A 246 14.24 1.77 -10.40
C GLU A 246 15.55 1.06 -10.06
N LEU A 247 15.66 -0.23 -10.35
CA LEU A 247 16.87 -1.01 -10.09
C LEU A 247 18.04 -0.50 -10.92
N ALA A 248 17.81 -0.17 -12.20
CA ALA A 248 18.86 0.36 -13.06
C ALA A 248 19.38 1.73 -12.57
N VAL A 249 18.51 2.61 -12.08
CA VAL A 249 18.97 3.91 -11.54
C VAL A 249 19.62 3.78 -10.16
N GLN A 250 19.17 2.82 -9.33
CA GLN A 250 19.84 2.49 -8.07
C GLN A 250 21.24 1.95 -8.35
N TRP A 251 21.38 1.08 -9.35
CA TRP A 251 22.68 0.59 -9.78
C TRP A 251 23.58 1.75 -10.25
N LEU A 252 23.09 2.63 -11.13
CA LEU A 252 23.81 3.84 -11.55
C LEU A 252 24.27 4.70 -10.35
N ALA A 253 23.36 4.98 -9.41
CA ALA A 253 23.67 5.77 -8.23
C ALA A 253 24.76 5.11 -7.35
N SER A 254 24.69 3.79 -7.15
CA SER A 254 25.69 3.04 -6.39
C SER A 254 27.05 3.01 -7.10
N THR A 255 27.05 2.86 -8.42
CA THR A 255 28.28 2.83 -9.23
C THR A 255 28.95 4.19 -9.19
N VAL A 256 28.21 5.29 -9.35
CA VAL A 256 28.77 6.65 -9.23
C VAL A 256 29.35 6.92 -7.85
N GLN A 257 28.68 6.48 -6.77
CA GLN A 257 29.22 6.62 -5.41
C GLN A 257 30.55 5.89 -5.23
N ARG A 258 30.66 4.67 -5.78
CA ARG A 258 31.90 3.89 -5.77
C ARG A 258 32.99 4.56 -6.58
N THR A 259 32.72 4.93 -7.85
CA THR A 259 33.70 5.56 -8.73
C THR A 259 34.20 6.90 -8.17
N CYS A 260 33.36 7.68 -7.47
CA CYS A 260 33.80 8.90 -6.78
C CYS A 260 34.74 8.65 -5.60
N SER A 261 34.79 7.42 -5.07
CA SER A 261 35.72 7.05 -4.01
C SER A 261 37.11 6.73 -4.57
N ASP A 262 37.24 6.55 -5.89
CA ASP A 262 38.49 6.32 -6.61
C ASP A 262 39.04 7.64 -7.19
N GLU A 263 40.36 7.70 -7.46
CA GLU A 263 40.98 8.86 -8.12
C GLU A 263 40.57 8.95 -9.61
N LEU A 264 39.52 9.74 -9.88
CA LEU A 264 39.07 10.07 -11.23
C LEU A 264 39.84 11.27 -11.80
N GLY A 265 40.46 11.08 -12.97
CA GLY A 265 40.99 12.19 -13.76
C GLY A 265 39.90 13.22 -14.15
N PRO A 266 40.25 14.51 -14.26
CA PRO A 266 39.28 15.58 -14.53
C PRO A 266 38.53 15.39 -15.86
N ASP A 267 39.22 14.96 -16.92
CA ASP A 267 38.62 14.74 -18.24
C ASP A 267 37.56 13.62 -18.24
N VAL A 268 37.82 12.56 -17.47
CA VAL A 268 36.88 11.43 -17.32
C VAL A 268 35.64 11.87 -16.54
N ARG A 269 35.84 12.68 -15.49
CA ARG A 269 34.74 13.21 -14.68
C ARG A 269 33.83 14.11 -15.51
N ASP A 270 34.40 14.99 -16.33
CA ASP A 270 33.67 15.90 -17.19
C ASP A 270 32.88 15.16 -18.29
N ASP A 271 33.47 14.11 -18.90
CA ASP A 271 32.75 13.22 -19.83
C ASP A 271 31.52 12.58 -19.18
N LEU A 272 31.69 11.98 -18.00
CA LEU A 272 30.61 11.31 -17.27
C LEU A 272 29.48 12.29 -16.87
N ILE A 273 29.82 13.49 -16.39
CA ILE A 273 28.85 14.55 -16.09
C ILE A 273 28.09 14.94 -17.36
N ALA A 274 28.79 15.14 -18.48
CA ALA A 274 28.17 15.50 -19.75
C ALA A 274 27.22 14.40 -20.25
N ARG A 275 27.57 13.11 -20.06
CA ARG A 275 26.70 11.96 -20.40
C ARG A 275 25.43 11.94 -19.54
N LEU A 276 25.55 12.12 -18.22
CA LEU A 276 24.41 12.19 -17.30
C LEU A 276 23.49 13.38 -17.63
N ALA A 277 24.07 14.55 -17.91
CA ALA A 277 23.32 15.75 -18.31
C ALA A 277 22.57 15.54 -19.64
N ARG A 278 23.20 14.88 -20.62
CA ARG A 278 22.56 14.50 -21.89
C ARG A 278 21.38 13.54 -21.68
N PHE A 279 21.58 12.48 -20.88
CA PHE A 279 20.50 11.53 -20.56
C PHE A 279 19.33 12.23 -19.84
N ARG A 280 19.62 13.09 -18.86
CA ARG A 280 18.61 13.91 -18.18
C ARG A 280 17.82 14.80 -19.15
N ALA A 281 18.49 15.43 -20.11
CA ALA A 281 17.83 16.27 -21.11
C ALA A 281 16.86 15.47 -22.01
N LEU A 282 17.16 14.21 -22.31
CA LEU A 282 16.26 13.32 -23.04
C LEU A 282 14.99 13.00 -22.23
N MET A 283 15.12 12.84 -20.92
CA MET A 283 13.99 12.52 -20.04
C MET A 283 13.07 13.71 -19.75
N GLU A 284 13.61 14.94 -19.77
CA GLU A 284 12.85 16.18 -19.51
C GLU A 284 11.97 16.62 -20.70
N ARG A 285 12.09 15.99 -21.89
CA ARG A 285 11.24 16.26 -23.09
C ARG A 285 9.85 15.61 -22.99
N ASP A 286 8.84 16.22 -23.63
CA ASP A 286 7.43 15.78 -23.56
C ASP A 286 7.27 14.34 -24.12
N PRO A 287 6.70 13.39 -23.35
CA PRO A 287 6.51 12.00 -23.78
C PRO A 287 5.73 11.76 -25.07
N ARG A 288 5.07 12.79 -25.63
CA ARG A 288 4.26 12.72 -26.85
C ARG A 288 5.03 13.12 -28.12
N GLU A 289 6.12 13.86 -27.97
CA GLU A 289 6.87 14.44 -29.10
C GLU A 289 8.12 13.64 -29.47
N LEU A 290 8.45 12.64 -28.66
CA LEU A 290 9.61 11.79 -28.88
C LEU A 290 9.25 10.66 -29.86
N PRO A 291 9.90 10.55 -31.03
CA PRO A 291 10.00 9.25 -31.66
C PRO A 291 10.65 8.28 -30.65
N LEU A 292 10.24 7.00 -30.68
CA LEU A 292 10.81 5.93 -29.86
C LEU A 292 12.34 6.13 -29.76
N ILE A 293 12.88 6.11 -28.53
CA ILE A 293 14.27 6.45 -28.23
C ILE A 293 15.28 5.69 -29.13
N SER A 294 14.87 4.51 -29.60
CA SER A 294 15.54 3.69 -30.64
C SER A 294 15.79 4.36 -32.00
N GLN A 295 15.19 5.50 -32.32
CA GLN A 295 15.34 6.18 -33.61
C GLN A 295 16.38 7.32 -33.60
N THR A 296 16.94 7.67 -32.44
CA THR A 296 18.00 8.68 -32.33
C THR A 296 19.36 8.03 -32.52
N GLY A 297 20.11 8.38 -33.57
CA GLY A 297 21.44 7.80 -33.84
C GLY A 297 22.46 7.97 -32.70
N GLU A 298 22.26 8.94 -31.82
CA GLU A 298 23.07 9.16 -30.62
C GLU A 298 22.80 8.14 -29.50
N TYR A 299 21.58 7.63 -29.39
CA TYR A 299 21.21 6.62 -28.40
C TYR A 299 21.81 5.26 -28.74
N SER A 300 21.77 4.89 -30.03
CA SER A 300 22.45 3.70 -30.55
C SER A 300 23.96 3.74 -30.29
N ARG A 301 24.60 4.93 -30.35
CA ARG A 301 26.02 5.06 -29.95
C ARG A 301 26.23 4.82 -28.47
N MET A 302 25.38 5.37 -27.59
CA MET A 302 25.51 5.19 -26.15
C MET A 302 25.35 3.72 -25.72
N LEU A 303 24.44 2.99 -26.39
CA LEU A 303 24.24 1.55 -26.20
C LEU A 303 25.42 0.72 -26.72
N VAL A 304 25.91 1.02 -27.92
CA VAL A 304 27.05 0.32 -28.55
C VAL A 304 28.36 0.57 -27.80
N GLU A 305 28.56 1.76 -27.24
CA GLU A 305 29.72 2.05 -26.38
C GLU A 305 29.65 1.30 -25.04
N GLY A 306 28.47 1.21 -24.43
CA GLY A 306 28.26 0.47 -23.18
C GLY A 306 28.42 -1.04 -23.32
N SER A 307 28.08 -1.60 -24.48
CA SER A 307 28.15 -3.06 -24.76
C SER A 307 29.52 -3.55 -25.22
N ARG A 308 30.52 -2.67 -25.40
CA ARG A 308 31.86 -3.00 -25.94
C ARG A 308 32.99 -2.94 -24.91
N ILE A 309 32.66 -2.87 -23.62
CA ILE A 309 33.60 -2.56 -22.54
C ILE A 309 34.46 -3.78 -22.12
N ASP A 310 34.17 -4.99 -22.63
CA ASP A 310 34.67 -6.24 -22.05
C ASP A 310 36.14 -6.61 -22.31
N GLU A 311 36.97 -5.76 -22.94
CA GLU A 311 38.38 -6.13 -23.20
C GLU A 311 39.44 -5.21 -22.56
N HIS A 312 39.13 -3.96 -22.20
CA HIS A 312 40.07 -3.05 -21.49
C HIS A 312 39.30 -2.04 -20.62
N ALA A 313 39.13 -2.31 -19.32
CA ALA A 313 38.38 -1.45 -18.40
C ALA A 313 39.14 -0.13 -18.10
N ALA A 314 38.55 1.00 -18.50
CA ALA A 314 39.02 2.35 -18.19
C ALA A 314 38.25 2.95 -16.98
N PRO A 315 38.83 3.93 -16.26
CA PRO A 315 38.11 4.67 -15.22
C PRO A 315 36.79 5.24 -15.75
N GLY A 316 35.70 5.01 -15.02
CA GLY A 316 34.35 5.47 -15.37
C GLY A 316 33.52 4.53 -16.24
N ASP A 317 34.08 3.42 -16.75
CA ASP A 317 33.32 2.48 -17.60
C ASP A 317 32.14 1.82 -16.90
N GLY A 318 32.26 1.54 -15.60
CA GLY A 318 31.12 1.07 -14.80
C GLY A 318 29.95 2.06 -14.81
N VAL A 319 30.22 3.37 -14.77
CA VAL A 319 29.18 4.41 -14.85
C VAL A 319 28.58 4.45 -16.26
N ARG A 320 29.38 4.27 -17.32
CA ARG A 320 28.91 4.19 -18.70
C ARG A 320 27.98 2.99 -18.91
N LYS A 321 28.36 1.80 -18.41
CA LYS A 321 27.56 0.58 -18.45
C LYS A 321 26.24 0.75 -17.69
N ALA A 322 26.29 1.25 -16.45
CA ALA A 322 25.09 1.48 -15.65
C ALA A 322 24.15 2.54 -16.28
N LEU A 323 24.69 3.56 -16.95
CA LEU A 323 23.90 4.54 -17.67
C LEU A 323 23.25 3.95 -18.94
N ALA A 324 23.96 3.08 -19.67
CA ALA A 324 23.42 2.37 -20.82
C ALA A 324 22.29 1.41 -20.42
N GLU A 325 22.42 0.74 -19.28
CA GLU A 325 21.40 -0.17 -18.75
C GLU A 325 20.17 0.58 -18.23
N LEU A 326 20.36 1.73 -17.56
CA LEU A 326 19.25 2.62 -17.22
C LEU A 326 18.51 3.12 -18.46
N ALA A 327 19.26 3.47 -19.51
CA ALA A 327 18.69 3.85 -20.78
C ALA A 327 17.84 2.69 -21.36
N LEU A 328 18.38 1.47 -21.47
CA LEU A 328 17.64 0.29 -21.94
C LEU A 328 16.37 0.03 -21.14
N ALA A 329 16.44 0.10 -19.80
CA ALA A 329 15.29 -0.08 -18.94
C ALA A 329 14.21 0.98 -19.20
N ASP A 330 14.58 2.26 -19.34
CA ASP A 330 13.66 3.35 -19.64
C ASP A 330 13.02 3.19 -21.03
N ASP A 331 13.77 2.73 -22.03
CA ASP A 331 13.24 2.43 -23.38
C ASP A 331 12.29 1.23 -23.38
N ARG A 332 12.61 0.13 -22.67
CA ARG A 332 11.68 -1.00 -22.50
C ARG A 332 10.40 -0.58 -21.78
N ALA A 333 10.51 0.24 -20.74
CA ALA A 333 9.36 0.80 -20.04
C ALA A 333 8.48 1.68 -20.94
N GLN A 334 9.06 2.31 -21.96
CA GLN A 334 8.31 3.11 -22.94
C GLN A 334 7.64 2.26 -24.01
N ARG A 335 8.31 1.22 -24.50
CA ARG A 335 7.76 0.31 -25.53
C ARG A 335 6.57 -0.50 -25.02
N ALA A 336 6.49 -0.77 -23.72
CA ALA A 336 5.34 -1.41 -23.09
C ALA A 336 4.01 -0.63 -23.28
N ALA A 337 4.06 0.63 -23.73
CA ALA A 337 2.88 1.41 -24.09
C ALA A 337 2.33 1.14 -25.51
N VAL A 338 3.03 0.31 -26.31
CA VAL A 338 2.55 -0.19 -27.61
C VAL A 338 2.09 -1.63 -27.41
N PRO A 339 0.86 -2.02 -27.81
CA PRO A 339 0.43 -3.40 -27.75
C PRO A 339 1.32 -4.22 -28.70
N GLU A 340 2.30 -4.95 -28.16
CA GLU A 340 2.99 -5.98 -28.92
C GLU A 340 2.02 -7.14 -29.13
N SER A 341 1.85 -7.51 -30.40
CA SER A 341 1.09 -8.68 -30.81
C SER A 341 1.83 -9.97 -30.43
N THR A 342 1.14 -10.81 -29.67
CA THR A 342 1.23 -12.28 -29.66
C THR A 342 2.63 -12.90 -29.53
N VAL A 343 3.04 -13.12 -28.28
CA VAL A 343 3.61 -14.40 -27.83
C VAL A 343 2.99 -14.67 -26.47
N ASP A 344 2.10 -15.66 -26.37
CA ASP A 344 1.56 -16.12 -25.10
C ASP A 344 2.68 -16.80 -24.30
N PRO A 345 3.04 -16.30 -23.11
CA PRO A 345 3.68 -17.13 -22.10
C PRO A 345 2.67 -18.20 -21.63
N PRO A 346 3.13 -19.31 -21.03
CA PRO A 346 2.22 -20.33 -20.52
C PRO A 346 1.18 -19.68 -19.59
N GLU A 347 -0.06 -20.13 -19.70
CA GLU A 347 -1.17 -19.73 -18.84
C GLU A 347 -0.75 -20.00 -17.38
N ASP A 348 -0.43 -18.94 -16.62
CA ASP A 348 -0.31 -19.04 -15.17
C ASP A 348 -1.65 -19.51 -14.61
N ASP A 349 -1.55 -20.47 -13.68
CA ASP A 349 -2.63 -21.24 -13.10
C ASP A 349 -3.88 -20.40 -12.82
N GLU A 350 -5.03 -20.88 -13.31
CA GLU A 350 -6.34 -20.43 -12.83
C GLU A 350 -6.30 -20.49 -11.30
N ASP A 351 -6.38 -19.33 -10.62
CA ASP A 351 -6.53 -19.22 -9.17
C ASP A 351 -7.42 -20.37 -8.69
N GLU A 352 -6.85 -21.35 -7.97
CA GLU A 352 -7.61 -22.48 -7.47
C GLU A 352 -8.83 -21.90 -6.73
N PRO A 353 -10.06 -22.34 -7.06
CA PRO A 353 -11.25 -21.75 -6.48
C PRO A 353 -11.19 -21.96 -4.97
N GLU A 354 -10.87 -20.88 -4.23
CA GLU A 354 -10.82 -20.91 -2.78
C GLU A 354 -12.10 -21.58 -2.27
N PRO A 355 -11.99 -22.58 -1.37
CA PRO A 355 -13.15 -23.30 -0.89
C PRO A 355 -14.18 -22.31 -0.33
N ARG A 356 -15.38 -22.30 -0.93
CA ARG A 356 -16.49 -21.35 -0.66
C ARG A 356 -16.89 -21.29 0.83
N PHE A 357 -16.48 -22.27 1.61
CA PHE A 357 -16.60 -22.38 3.07
C PHE A 357 -15.32 -22.95 3.72
N ALA A 358 -14.20 -22.22 3.67
CA ALA A 358 -13.13 -22.42 4.64
C ALA A 358 -13.40 -21.62 5.93
N TYR A 359 -13.12 -22.23 7.09
CA TYR A 359 -13.11 -21.53 8.38
C TYR A 359 -11.83 -20.68 8.49
N ASP A 360 -11.77 -19.63 7.67
CA ASP A 360 -10.64 -18.71 7.57
C ASP A 360 -10.65 -17.63 8.68
N ASN A 361 -9.52 -16.96 8.88
CA ASN A 361 -9.33 -15.82 9.77
C ASN A 361 -10.35 -14.70 9.52
N ARG A 362 -10.85 -14.53 8.29
CA ARG A 362 -11.94 -13.57 8.00
C ARG A 362 -13.27 -13.97 8.62
N THR A 363 -13.62 -15.25 8.62
CA THR A 363 -14.84 -15.75 9.28
C THR A 363 -14.74 -15.56 10.79
N ARG A 364 -13.55 -15.77 11.38
CA ARG A 364 -13.29 -15.47 12.80
C ARG A 364 -13.45 -13.99 13.11
N SER A 365 -12.89 -13.11 12.29
CA SER A 365 -13.03 -11.65 12.42
C SER A 365 -14.50 -11.20 12.32
N ALA A 366 -15.29 -11.80 11.43
CA ALA A 366 -16.72 -11.52 11.34
C ALA A 366 -17.48 -11.95 12.62
N ILE A 367 -17.17 -13.12 13.19
CA ILE A 367 -17.74 -13.57 14.47
C ILE A 367 -17.34 -12.63 15.61
N GLN A 368 -16.06 -12.24 15.68
CA GLN A 368 -15.57 -11.27 16.67
C GLN A 368 -16.28 -9.93 16.55
N ALA A 369 -16.53 -9.45 15.33
CA ALA A 369 -17.23 -8.20 15.09
C ALA A 369 -18.69 -8.25 15.55
N VAL A 370 -19.38 -9.39 15.42
CA VAL A 370 -20.74 -9.61 15.95
C VAL A 370 -20.75 -9.54 17.45
N VAL A 371 -19.88 -10.30 18.11
CA VAL A 371 -19.90 -10.35 19.58
C VAL A 371 -19.42 -9.01 20.16
N GLY A 372 -18.40 -8.40 19.56
CA GLY A 372 -18.00 -7.03 19.87
C GLY A 372 -19.15 -6.04 19.68
N GLY A 373 -19.94 -6.21 18.61
CA GLY A 373 -21.12 -5.42 18.32
C GLY A 373 -22.17 -5.58 19.41
N GLY A 374 -22.50 -6.81 19.80
CA GLY A 374 -23.43 -7.09 20.90
C GLY A 374 -22.96 -6.51 22.24
N LEU A 375 -21.67 -6.64 22.57
CA LEU A 375 -21.08 -6.02 23.75
C LEU A 375 -21.14 -4.49 23.69
N ALA A 376 -20.97 -3.90 22.50
CA ALA A 376 -21.10 -2.46 22.30
C ALA A 376 -22.55 -1.97 22.38
N VAL A 377 -23.55 -2.77 21.99
CA VAL A 377 -24.96 -2.47 22.25
C VAL A 377 -25.20 -2.40 23.76
N LEU A 378 -24.83 -3.45 24.50
CA LEU A 378 -25.05 -3.53 25.95
C LEU A 378 -24.31 -2.41 26.68
N GLY A 379 -23.03 -2.18 26.37
CA GLY A 379 -22.25 -1.11 26.98
C GLY A 379 -22.71 0.28 26.56
N GLY A 380 -23.14 0.44 25.31
CA GLY A 380 -23.63 1.71 24.76
C GLY A 380 -24.97 2.12 25.38
N GLU A 381 -25.88 1.17 25.59
CA GLU A 381 -27.15 1.38 26.30
C GLU A 381 -26.93 1.89 27.72
N LEU A 382 -25.91 1.38 28.43
CA LEU A 382 -25.55 1.85 29.78
C LEU A 382 -25.01 3.30 29.79
N VAL A 383 -24.40 3.76 28.70
CA VAL A 383 -23.90 5.14 28.58
C VAL A 383 -25.00 6.09 28.11
N SER A 384 -25.75 5.69 27.08
CA SER A 384 -26.82 6.48 26.50
C SER A 384 -27.80 5.60 25.73
N HIS A 385 -28.98 5.40 26.31
CA HIS A 385 -30.12 4.70 25.68
C HIS A 385 -30.47 5.21 24.28
N GLN A 386 -30.22 6.49 23.99
CA GLN A 386 -30.61 7.08 22.71
C GLN A 386 -29.53 6.98 21.61
N ARG A 387 -28.31 6.53 21.94
CA ARG A 387 -27.13 6.73 21.07
C ARG A 387 -26.12 5.57 21.06
N TRP A 388 -26.50 4.44 21.65
CA TRP A 388 -25.71 3.19 21.69
C TRP A 388 -25.12 2.77 20.32
N TYR A 389 -25.78 3.09 19.20
CA TYR A 389 -25.36 2.78 17.84
C TYR A 389 -23.98 3.36 17.45
N TRP A 390 -23.48 4.39 18.15
CA TRP A 390 -22.13 4.92 17.94
C TRP A 390 -21.01 4.05 18.49
N ALA A 391 -21.27 3.33 19.59
CA ALA A 391 -20.37 2.31 20.07
C ALA A 391 -20.24 1.18 19.04
N VAL A 392 -21.38 0.79 18.44
CA VAL A 392 -21.44 -0.24 17.40
C VAL A 392 -20.72 0.19 16.11
N LEU A 393 -20.88 1.45 15.66
CA LEU A 393 -20.08 2.00 14.56
C LEU A 393 -18.58 1.93 14.83
N THR A 394 -18.16 2.05 16.10
CA THR A 394 -16.75 1.94 16.48
C THR A 394 -16.25 0.53 16.31
N VAL A 395 -17.01 -0.47 16.75
CA VAL A 395 -16.68 -1.88 16.50
C VAL A 395 -16.53 -2.15 15.01
N PHE A 396 -17.51 -1.74 14.19
CA PHE A 396 -17.48 -1.97 12.75
C PHE A 396 -16.19 -1.45 12.10
N VAL A 397 -15.84 -0.18 12.31
CA VAL A 397 -14.64 0.44 11.71
C VAL A 397 -13.34 -0.17 12.23
N VAL A 398 -13.32 -0.62 13.49
CA VAL A 398 -12.13 -1.27 14.06
C VAL A 398 -11.89 -2.64 13.41
N PHE A 399 -12.95 -3.38 13.07
CA PHE A 399 -12.86 -4.68 12.40
C PHE A 399 -12.71 -4.62 10.88
N ILE A 400 -13.16 -3.54 10.22
CA ILE A 400 -12.94 -3.35 8.77
C ILE A 400 -11.44 -3.43 8.45
N GLY A 401 -11.05 -4.42 7.65
CA GLY A 401 -9.67 -4.65 7.22
C GLY A 401 -8.67 -4.91 8.37
N ALA A 402 -9.13 -5.40 9.52
CA ALA A 402 -8.24 -5.83 10.61
C ALA A 402 -8.06 -7.35 10.56
N SER A 403 -6.80 -7.79 10.45
CA SER A 403 -6.43 -9.21 10.39
C SER A 403 -6.05 -9.81 11.75
N SER A 404 -5.75 -8.98 12.75
CA SER A 404 -5.29 -9.46 14.07
C SER A 404 -5.83 -8.64 15.25
N ALA A 405 -5.71 -9.21 16.45
CA ALA A 405 -6.09 -8.51 17.69
C ALA A 405 -5.24 -7.24 17.92
N GLY A 406 -3.96 -7.25 17.56
CA GLY A 406 -3.09 -6.07 17.62
C GLY A 406 -3.57 -4.96 16.67
N ALA A 407 -3.91 -5.31 15.43
CA ALA A 407 -4.43 -4.35 14.45
C ALA A 407 -5.75 -3.70 14.93
N THR A 408 -6.65 -4.51 15.50
CA THR A 408 -7.89 -4.08 16.14
C THR A 408 -7.61 -3.08 17.27
N PHE A 409 -6.65 -3.37 18.15
CA PHE A 409 -6.24 -2.46 19.24
C PHE A 409 -5.74 -1.10 18.72
N VAL A 410 -4.80 -1.11 17.76
CA VAL A 410 -4.23 0.12 17.19
C VAL A 410 -5.32 0.95 16.51
N LYS A 411 -6.24 0.33 15.76
CA LYS A 411 -7.38 1.03 15.14
C LYS A 411 -8.31 1.64 16.18
N GLY A 412 -8.56 0.95 17.30
CA GLY A 412 -9.35 1.47 18.41
C GLY A 412 -8.74 2.73 19.02
N VAL A 413 -7.42 2.70 19.30
CA VAL A 413 -6.68 3.86 19.83
C VAL A 413 -6.65 5.03 18.84
N ARG A 414 -6.36 4.75 17.57
CA ARG A 414 -6.34 5.78 16.50
C ARG A 414 -7.71 6.45 16.36
N ARG A 415 -8.79 5.67 16.44
CA ARG A 415 -10.14 6.19 16.38
C ARG A 415 -10.47 7.06 17.59
N LEU A 416 -10.12 6.63 18.80
CA LEU A 416 -10.29 7.45 20.01
C LEU A 416 -9.53 8.78 19.93
N GLY A 417 -8.25 8.75 19.55
CA GLY A 417 -7.44 9.95 19.39
C GLY A 417 -8.01 10.90 18.32
N GLY A 418 -8.41 10.36 17.17
CA GLY A 418 -9.04 11.13 16.10
C GLY A 418 -10.37 11.75 16.50
N THR A 419 -11.20 11.05 17.29
CA THR A 419 -12.46 11.59 17.82
C THR A 419 -12.22 12.70 18.83
N LEU A 420 -11.25 12.57 19.74
CA LEU A 420 -10.91 13.64 20.68
C LEU A 420 -10.45 14.92 19.97
N ILE A 421 -9.51 14.80 19.02
CA ILE A 421 -9.02 15.93 18.24
C ILE A 421 -10.14 16.50 17.35
N GLY A 422 -10.96 15.62 16.78
CA GLY A 422 -12.12 15.99 15.95
C GLY A 422 -13.23 16.71 16.71
N ILE A 423 -13.44 16.41 17.99
CA ILE A 423 -14.37 17.16 18.85
C ILE A 423 -13.87 18.59 19.04
N VAL A 424 -12.59 18.77 19.36
CA VAL A 424 -11.99 20.11 19.50
C VAL A 424 -12.09 20.87 18.19
N GLY A 425 -11.75 20.23 17.07
CA GLY A 425 -11.93 20.79 15.73
C GLY A 425 -13.38 21.18 15.44
N GLY A 426 -14.32 20.27 15.67
CA GLY A 426 -15.76 20.50 15.46
C GLY A 426 -16.31 21.67 16.28
N VAL A 427 -15.88 21.83 17.53
CA VAL A 427 -16.25 22.99 18.37
C VAL A 427 -15.71 24.29 17.77
N VAL A 428 -14.42 24.34 17.43
CA VAL A 428 -13.80 25.53 16.83
C VAL A 428 -14.51 25.90 15.52
N LEU A 429 -14.74 24.91 14.66
CA LEU A 429 -15.42 25.08 13.38
C LEU A 429 -16.89 25.54 13.55
N ALA A 430 -17.62 24.99 14.51
CA ALA A 430 -19.00 25.40 14.78
C ALA A 430 -19.06 26.84 15.32
N LEU A 431 -18.13 27.23 16.20
CA LEU A 431 -18.03 28.60 16.72
C LEU A 431 -17.69 29.61 15.62
N LEU A 432 -16.79 29.25 14.69
CA LEU A 432 -16.42 30.11 13.56
C LEU A 432 -17.58 30.41 12.61
N VAL A 433 -18.54 29.50 12.54
CA VAL A 433 -19.60 29.52 11.52
C VAL A 433 -20.99 29.78 12.11
N GLY A 434 -21.07 30.03 13.42
CA GLY A 434 -22.33 30.23 14.15
C GLY A 434 -23.28 31.19 13.44
N GLY A 435 -24.47 30.68 13.08
CA GLY A 435 -25.53 31.45 12.42
C GLY A 435 -25.46 31.55 10.89
N ASN A 436 -24.40 31.03 10.24
CA ASN A 436 -24.25 31.07 8.78
C ASN A 436 -24.42 29.68 8.15
N THR A 437 -25.64 29.37 7.69
CA THR A 437 -25.98 28.08 7.07
C THR A 437 -25.14 27.77 5.81
N PRO A 438 -24.98 28.70 4.84
CA PRO A 438 -24.11 28.48 3.68
C PRO A 438 -22.67 28.11 4.05
N ALA A 439 -22.08 28.81 5.02
CA ALA A 439 -20.72 28.52 5.47
C ALA A 439 -20.65 27.16 6.20
N THR A 440 -21.70 26.76 6.93
CA THR A 440 -21.77 25.45 7.59
C THR A 440 -21.75 24.33 6.55
N LEU A 441 -22.56 24.47 5.50
CA LEU A 441 -22.61 23.51 4.39
C LEU A 441 -21.29 23.43 3.64
N ALA A 442 -20.66 24.57 3.34
CA ALA A 442 -19.35 24.58 2.68
C ALA A 442 -18.28 23.84 3.52
N LEU A 443 -18.30 24.05 4.84
CA LEU A 443 -17.34 23.41 5.73
C LEU A 443 -17.61 21.91 5.94
N ILE A 444 -18.87 21.48 5.90
CA ILE A 444 -19.23 20.05 5.81
C ILE A 444 -18.61 19.43 4.56
N LEU A 445 -18.72 20.07 3.39
CA LEU A 445 -18.09 19.57 2.15
C LEU A 445 -16.56 19.52 2.25
N VAL A 446 -15.93 20.50 2.90
CA VAL A 446 -14.48 20.48 3.18
C VAL A 446 -14.12 19.29 4.08
N CYS A 447 -14.94 18.98 5.09
CA CYS A 447 -14.71 17.83 5.94
C CYS A 447 -14.89 16.51 5.18
N VAL A 448 -15.90 16.39 4.32
CA VAL A 448 -16.08 15.22 3.43
C VAL A 448 -14.86 15.05 2.53
N PHE A 449 -14.39 16.14 1.91
CA PHE A 449 -13.20 16.10 1.08
C PHE A 449 -11.98 15.60 1.87
N GLY A 450 -11.73 16.19 3.04
CA GLY A 450 -10.61 15.82 3.90
C GLY A 450 -10.66 14.37 4.37
N MET A 451 -11.85 13.89 4.74
CA MET A 451 -12.10 12.50 5.14
C MET A 451 -11.74 11.54 4.01
N VAL A 452 -12.27 11.75 2.80
CA VAL A 452 -12.03 10.85 1.66
C VAL A 452 -10.57 10.93 1.19
N TYR A 453 -9.99 12.13 1.13
CA TYR A 453 -8.62 12.35 0.68
C TYR A 453 -7.59 11.67 1.61
N THR A 454 -7.84 11.65 2.91
CA THR A 454 -6.91 11.12 3.92
C THR A 454 -7.19 9.68 4.34
N ALA A 455 -8.25 9.05 3.81
CA ALA A 455 -8.69 7.72 4.21
C ALA A 455 -7.61 6.64 4.10
N ARG A 456 -6.81 6.66 3.03
CA ARG A 456 -5.69 5.73 2.81
C ARG A 456 -4.36 6.18 3.44
N VAL A 457 -4.29 7.38 4.02
CA VAL A 457 -3.03 7.99 4.50
C VAL A 457 -2.97 8.02 6.02
N SER A 458 -4.04 8.46 6.67
CA SER A 458 -4.06 8.61 8.12
C SER A 458 -5.48 8.43 8.64
N GLN A 459 -5.68 7.31 9.34
CA GLN A 459 -6.94 7.02 10.02
C GLN A 459 -7.28 8.10 11.07
N VAL A 460 -6.27 8.68 11.74
CA VAL A 460 -6.48 9.72 12.75
C VAL A 460 -7.04 10.99 12.10
N VAL A 461 -6.45 11.43 10.98
CA VAL A 461 -6.90 12.61 10.25
C VAL A 461 -8.27 12.38 9.61
N MET A 462 -8.51 11.19 9.06
CA MET A 462 -9.83 10.80 8.56
C MET A 462 -10.89 10.87 9.68
N ALA A 463 -10.61 10.29 10.85
CA ALA A 463 -11.51 10.31 12.00
C ALA A 463 -11.76 11.74 12.54
N PHE A 464 -10.76 12.62 12.49
CA PHE A 464 -10.90 14.04 12.79
C PHE A 464 -11.95 14.71 11.88
N PHE A 465 -11.86 14.49 10.56
CA PHE A 465 -12.80 15.08 9.60
C PHE A 465 -14.21 14.51 9.75
N ILE A 466 -14.36 13.20 9.99
CA ILE A 466 -15.67 12.58 10.29
C ILE A 466 -16.32 13.24 11.50
N THR A 467 -15.57 13.36 12.60
CA THR A 467 -16.09 13.87 13.86
C THR A 467 -16.43 15.35 13.76
N SER A 468 -15.59 16.13 13.06
CA SER A 468 -15.83 17.55 12.79
C SER A 468 -17.07 17.76 11.92
N MET A 469 -17.21 16.97 10.84
CA MET A 469 -18.39 16.97 9.97
C MET A 469 -19.68 16.72 10.76
N LEU A 470 -19.64 15.75 11.68
CA LEU A 470 -20.78 15.40 12.50
C LEU A 470 -21.12 16.49 13.52
N GLY A 471 -20.11 17.16 14.09
CA GLY A 471 -20.31 18.34 14.93
C GLY A 471 -21.03 19.47 14.18
N LEU A 472 -20.61 19.75 12.94
CA LEU A 472 -21.26 20.72 12.06
C LEU A 472 -22.69 20.28 11.68
N LEU A 473 -22.91 18.98 11.46
CA LEU A 473 -24.23 18.44 11.21
C LEU A 473 -25.16 18.63 12.42
N TYR A 474 -24.66 18.43 13.64
CA TYR A 474 -25.43 18.73 14.86
C TYR A 474 -25.73 20.21 15.02
N SER A 475 -24.81 21.09 14.63
CA SER A 475 -25.04 22.53 14.60
C SER A 475 -26.15 22.89 13.61
N LEU A 476 -26.13 22.27 12.41
CA LEU A 476 -27.15 22.44 11.37
C LEU A 476 -28.53 21.94 11.84
N LEU A 477 -28.56 20.84 12.60
CA LEU A 477 -29.79 20.26 13.16
C LEU A 477 -30.26 20.96 14.45
N GLY A 478 -29.55 21.97 14.95
CA GLY A 478 -29.91 22.70 16.17
C GLY A 478 -29.79 21.88 17.46
N THR A 479 -29.06 20.75 17.45
CA THR A 479 -28.93 19.81 18.57
C THR A 479 -27.52 19.73 19.13
N PHE A 480 -26.66 20.67 18.74
CA PHE A 480 -25.28 20.76 19.22
C PHE A 480 -25.22 21.09 20.71
N SER A 481 -24.50 20.26 21.48
CA SER A 481 -24.16 20.55 22.88
C SER A 481 -22.83 19.90 23.27
N LEU A 482 -22.14 20.49 24.24
CA LEU A 482 -20.89 19.93 24.78
C LEU A 482 -21.12 18.55 25.42
N ALA A 483 -22.29 18.32 26.03
CA ALA A 483 -22.67 17.02 26.59
C ALA A 483 -22.73 15.93 25.51
N VAL A 484 -23.30 16.25 24.33
CA VAL A 484 -23.33 15.33 23.19
C VAL A 484 -21.93 14.94 22.72
N LEU A 485 -20.98 15.86 22.74
CA LEU A 485 -19.60 15.59 22.33
C LEU A 485 -18.89 14.68 23.33
N TRP A 486 -19.09 14.88 24.64
CA TRP A 486 -18.50 14.00 25.65
C TRP A 486 -19.08 12.58 25.60
N ILE A 487 -20.39 12.47 25.35
CA ILE A 487 -21.04 11.18 25.09
C ILE A 487 -20.38 10.45 23.91
N ARG A 488 -19.94 11.17 22.86
CA ARG A 488 -19.24 10.54 21.73
C ARG A 488 -17.90 9.94 22.12
N VAL A 489 -17.15 10.60 23.00
CA VAL A 489 -15.89 10.04 23.52
C VAL A 489 -16.18 8.75 24.28
N ALA A 490 -17.19 8.77 25.15
CA ALA A 490 -17.59 7.61 25.93
C ALA A 490 -18.05 6.44 25.05
N GLU A 491 -18.93 6.67 24.07
CA GLU A 491 -19.40 5.65 23.12
C GLU A 491 -18.28 5.08 22.27
N THR A 492 -17.35 5.93 21.81
CA THR A 492 -16.18 5.48 21.06
C THR A 492 -15.26 4.63 21.95
N ALA A 493 -15.11 4.99 23.22
CA ALA A 493 -14.32 4.21 24.17
C ALA A 493 -14.94 2.85 24.47
N VAL A 494 -16.25 2.81 24.69
CA VAL A 494 -17.01 1.56 24.88
C VAL A 494 -16.89 0.67 23.64
N GLY A 495 -17.10 1.21 22.45
CA GLY A 495 -17.00 0.43 21.22
C GLY A 495 -15.59 -0.08 20.93
N ALA A 496 -14.56 0.74 21.17
CA ALA A 496 -13.17 0.31 21.04
C ALA A 496 -12.84 -0.80 22.05
N ALA A 497 -13.24 -0.64 23.32
CA ALA A 497 -13.04 -1.64 24.36
C ALA A 497 -13.77 -2.95 24.06
N ALA A 498 -15.03 -2.89 23.62
CA ALA A 498 -15.83 -4.05 23.23
C ALA A 498 -15.20 -4.80 22.04
N GLY A 499 -14.73 -4.07 21.02
CA GLY A 499 -14.06 -4.67 19.88
C GLY A 499 -12.73 -5.33 20.24
N ILE A 500 -11.91 -4.68 21.07
CA ILE A 500 -10.66 -5.24 21.59
C ILE A 500 -10.93 -6.48 22.43
N LEU A 501 -11.92 -6.42 23.33
CA LEU A 501 -12.30 -7.56 24.18
C LEU A 501 -12.73 -8.75 23.32
N ALA A 502 -13.57 -8.52 22.31
CA ALA A 502 -13.98 -9.57 21.38
C ALA A 502 -12.78 -10.16 20.62
N ALA A 503 -11.88 -9.33 20.09
CA ALA A 503 -10.71 -9.81 19.35
C ALA A 503 -9.70 -10.58 20.22
N VAL A 504 -9.63 -10.29 21.53
CA VAL A 504 -8.71 -10.94 22.47
C VAL A 504 -9.32 -12.21 23.10
N VAL A 505 -10.63 -12.24 23.33
CA VAL A 505 -11.30 -13.33 24.04
C VAL A 505 -11.89 -14.37 23.09
N ILE A 506 -12.39 -13.96 21.92
CA ILE A 506 -13.22 -14.79 21.05
C ILE A 506 -12.39 -15.27 19.88
N VAL A 507 -12.00 -16.55 19.90
CA VAL A 507 -11.15 -17.18 18.88
C VAL A 507 -9.95 -16.27 18.51
N PRO A 508 -9.06 -15.98 19.48
CA PRO A 508 -8.06 -14.93 19.32
C PRO A 508 -7.11 -15.23 18.16
N VAL A 509 -7.09 -14.35 17.16
CA VAL A 509 -6.07 -14.36 16.11
C VAL A 509 -4.87 -13.59 16.64
N ARG A 510 -3.86 -14.34 17.11
CA ARG A 510 -2.65 -13.77 17.71
C ARG A 510 -1.82 -13.13 16.61
N THR A 511 -1.45 -11.86 16.76
CA THR A 511 -0.55 -11.17 15.82
C THR A 511 0.76 -11.94 15.58
N ARG A 512 1.23 -12.70 16.58
CA ARG A 512 2.40 -13.58 16.44
C ARG A 512 2.18 -14.70 15.42
N SER A 513 1.02 -15.37 15.36
CA SER A 513 0.83 -16.48 14.42
C SER A 513 0.82 -15.97 12.99
N VAL A 514 0.02 -14.92 12.71
CA VAL A 514 -0.02 -14.29 11.37
C VAL A 514 1.37 -13.81 10.95
N MET A 515 2.12 -13.20 11.86
CA MET A 515 3.50 -12.79 11.57
C MET A 515 4.42 -13.99 11.27
N LEU A 516 4.27 -15.12 11.95
CA LEU A 516 5.09 -16.31 11.66
C LEU A 516 4.73 -16.91 10.30
N ASP A 517 3.44 -16.93 9.96
CA ASP A 517 2.95 -17.39 8.65
C ASP A 517 3.51 -16.49 7.52
N ASP A 518 3.38 -15.17 7.65
CA ASP A 518 3.91 -14.21 6.66
C ASP A 518 5.45 -14.29 6.53
N ILE A 519 6.17 -14.60 7.62
CA ILE A 519 7.63 -14.80 7.58
C ILE A 519 7.99 -16.11 6.88
N ALA A 520 7.19 -17.17 7.04
CA ALA A 520 7.40 -18.43 6.35
C ALA A 520 7.28 -18.23 4.83
N GLU A 521 6.28 -17.46 4.37
CA GLU A 521 6.11 -17.09 2.96
C GLU A 521 7.33 -16.32 2.43
N VAL A 522 7.89 -15.38 3.19
CA VAL A 522 9.15 -14.69 2.82
C VAL A 522 10.33 -15.66 2.69
N LEU A 523 10.39 -16.71 3.52
CA LEU A 523 11.44 -17.72 3.44
C LEU A 523 11.27 -18.63 2.21
N ASP A 524 10.04 -18.92 1.81
CA ASP A 524 9.72 -19.70 0.61
C ASP A 524 10.13 -18.92 -0.66
N GLU A 525 9.76 -17.65 -0.75
CA GLU A 525 10.18 -16.74 -1.82
C GLU A 525 11.71 -16.58 -1.91
N LEU A 526 12.40 -16.58 -0.75
CA LEU A 526 13.85 -16.50 -0.71
C LEU A 526 14.51 -17.80 -1.16
N GLU A 527 13.95 -18.96 -0.81
CA GLU A 527 14.41 -20.27 -1.27
C GLU A 527 14.34 -20.34 -2.81
N GLU A 528 13.19 -20.01 -3.39
CA GLU A 528 12.99 -19.97 -4.83
C GLU A 528 13.98 -19.00 -5.53
N PHE A 529 14.14 -17.79 -4.98
CA PHE A 529 15.11 -16.82 -5.49
C PHE A 529 16.54 -17.36 -5.49
N LEU A 530 16.96 -18.05 -4.43
CA LEU A 530 18.32 -18.59 -4.30
C LEU A 530 18.57 -19.77 -5.24
N GLU A 531 17.58 -20.64 -5.45
CA GLU A 531 17.66 -21.76 -6.38
C GLU A 531 17.86 -21.28 -7.83
N HIS A 532 17.03 -20.35 -8.29
CA HIS A 532 17.15 -19.79 -9.64
C HIS A 532 18.38 -18.90 -9.82
N THR A 533 18.79 -18.16 -8.78
CA THR A 533 20.07 -17.42 -8.80
C THR A 533 21.25 -18.36 -9.01
N ARG A 534 21.24 -19.53 -8.36
CA ARG A 534 22.27 -20.56 -8.54
C ARG A 534 22.31 -21.06 -9.98
N GLY A 535 21.16 -21.41 -10.55
CA GLY A 535 21.04 -21.87 -11.94
C GLY A 535 21.52 -20.82 -12.95
N LEU A 536 21.14 -19.56 -12.74
CA LEU A 536 21.56 -18.44 -13.58
C LEU A 536 23.07 -18.20 -13.54
N LEU A 537 23.67 -18.09 -12.36
CA LEU A 537 25.11 -17.82 -12.21
C LEU A 537 25.97 -18.96 -12.74
N ALA A 538 25.49 -20.20 -12.65
CA ALA A 538 26.13 -21.38 -13.24
C ALA A 538 25.99 -21.45 -14.78
N GLY A 539 25.08 -20.66 -15.36
CA GLY A 539 24.72 -20.73 -16.78
C GLY A 539 23.88 -21.96 -17.14
N GLU A 540 23.31 -22.63 -16.14
CA GLU A 540 22.42 -23.81 -16.30
C GLU A 540 21.00 -23.37 -16.69
N GLU A 541 20.57 -22.20 -16.23
CA GLU A 541 19.23 -21.64 -16.48
C GLU A 541 19.31 -20.18 -16.96
N ASN A 542 18.29 -19.72 -17.66
CA ASN A 542 18.15 -18.32 -18.08
C ASN A 542 16.81 -17.76 -17.60
N VAL A 543 16.69 -17.61 -16.28
CA VAL A 543 15.48 -17.14 -15.57
C VAL A 543 15.63 -15.68 -15.17
N ASN A 544 14.52 -14.93 -15.18
CA ASN A 544 14.51 -13.54 -14.73
C ASN A 544 14.42 -13.44 -13.21
N ILE A 545 15.54 -13.66 -12.51
CA ILE A 545 15.65 -13.56 -11.04
C ILE A 545 15.30 -12.17 -10.48
N ILE A 546 15.19 -11.14 -11.33
CA ILE A 546 14.70 -9.82 -10.92
C ILE A 546 13.23 -9.93 -10.50
N GLU A 547 12.44 -10.78 -11.16
CA GLU A 547 11.03 -11.03 -10.81
C GLU A 547 10.91 -11.69 -9.44
N LEU A 548 11.64 -12.77 -9.20
CA LEU A 548 11.71 -13.44 -7.89
C LEU A 548 12.17 -12.51 -6.76
N SER A 549 13.15 -11.63 -7.02
CA SER A 549 13.57 -10.64 -6.01
C SER A 549 12.45 -9.65 -5.62
N ARG A 550 11.45 -9.44 -6.50
CA ARG A 550 10.30 -8.56 -6.24
C ARG A 550 9.20 -9.26 -5.47
N ASP A 551 8.94 -10.53 -5.75
CA ASP A 551 7.95 -11.30 -5.01
C ASP A 551 8.40 -11.44 -3.55
N LEU A 552 9.71 -11.64 -3.34
CA LEU A 552 10.34 -11.50 -2.02
C LEU A 552 10.14 -10.12 -1.36
N ASP A 553 10.39 -9.00 -2.07
CA ASP A 553 10.15 -7.64 -1.54
C ASP A 553 8.66 -7.45 -1.14
N ARG A 554 7.73 -7.98 -1.95
CA ARG A 554 6.27 -7.88 -1.69
C ARG A 554 5.91 -8.61 -0.40
N SER A 555 6.40 -9.83 -0.22
CA SER A 555 6.17 -10.63 0.98
C SER A 555 6.77 -9.95 2.23
N VAL A 556 7.92 -9.26 2.11
CA VAL A 556 8.48 -8.45 3.21
C VAL A 556 7.58 -7.25 3.57
N GLU A 557 6.94 -6.58 2.60
CA GLU A 557 6.00 -5.48 2.88
C GLU A 557 4.69 -5.98 3.55
N VAL A 558 4.24 -7.19 3.21
CA VAL A 558 3.15 -7.87 3.93
C VAL A 558 3.52 -8.05 5.41
N VAL A 559 4.71 -8.61 5.68
CA VAL A 559 5.22 -8.77 7.06
C VAL A 559 5.31 -7.42 7.79
N ARG A 560 5.78 -6.36 7.13
CA ARG A 560 5.84 -5.00 7.70
C ARG A 560 4.47 -4.53 8.17
N THR A 561 3.44 -4.76 7.37
CA THR A 561 2.06 -4.41 7.68
C THR A 561 1.54 -5.21 8.88
N THR A 562 1.88 -6.50 8.96
CA THR A 562 1.50 -7.38 10.08
C THR A 562 2.24 -7.05 11.38
N ILE A 563 3.50 -6.59 11.30
CA ILE A 563 4.34 -6.20 12.45
C ILE A 563 4.02 -4.79 12.97
N GLU A 564 3.42 -3.90 12.16
CA GLU A 564 3.06 -2.52 12.55
C GLU A 564 2.42 -2.41 13.95
N PRO A 565 1.46 -3.28 14.35
CA PRO A 565 0.86 -3.19 15.68
C PRO A 565 1.80 -3.56 16.83
N LEU A 566 2.82 -4.38 16.58
CA LEU A 566 3.85 -4.75 17.55
C LEU A 566 4.87 -3.62 17.76
N THR A 567 5.14 -2.83 16.72
CA THR A 567 6.13 -1.75 16.74
C THR A 567 5.55 -0.38 17.13
N HIS A 568 4.21 -0.26 17.19
CA HIS A 568 3.49 0.97 17.51
C HIS A 568 3.92 1.56 18.88
N PRO A 569 4.13 2.88 19.00
CA PRO A 569 4.65 3.52 20.22
C PRO A 569 3.76 3.37 21.46
N VAL A 570 2.47 3.07 21.26
CA VAL A 570 1.49 2.85 22.35
C VAL A 570 1.65 1.45 22.99
N ASN A 571 2.39 0.53 22.36
CA ASN A 571 2.62 -0.79 22.91
C ASN A 571 3.68 -0.71 24.02
N LEU A 572 3.24 -0.78 25.28
CA LEU A 572 4.04 -0.51 26.49
C LEU A 572 5.20 -1.51 26.73
N ARG A 573 5.27 -2.62 26.00
CA ARG A 573 6.31 -3.65 26.18
C ARG A 573 7.46 -3.44 25.20
N SER A 574 8.49 -2.71 25.62
CA SER A 574 9.71 -2.44 24.84
C SER A 574 10.30 -3.68 24.19
N ALA A 575 10.40 -4.80 24.93
CA ALA A 575 10.96 -6.05 24.41
C ALA A 575 10.22 -6.61 23.17
N ARG A 576 8.91 -6.41 23.04
CA ARG A 576 8.15 -6.84 21.84
C ARG A 576 8.33 -5.89 20.66
N ARG A 577 8.52 -4.60 20.95
CA ARG A 577 8.81 -3.58 19.96
C ARG A 577 10.21 -3.78 19.37
N ASP A 578 11.19 -4.04 20.22
CA ASP A 578 12.58 -4.30 19.83
C ASP A 578 12.70 -5.58 18.99
N TYR A 579 11.94 -6.62 19.37
CA TYR A 579 11.81 -7.86 18.60
C TYR A 579 11.23 -7.61 17.21
N GLY A 580 10.09 -6.92 17.10
CA GLY A 580 9.46 -6.62 15.80
C GLY A 580 10.35 -5.77 14.89
N TRP A 581 11.05 -4.79 15.45
CA TRP A 581 12.05 -4.01 14.70
C TRP A 581 13.23 -4.84 14.22
N HIS A 582 13.76 -5.74 15.05
CA HIS A 582 14.86 -6.62 14.64
C HIS A 582 14.44 -7.54 13.50
N VAL A 583 13.30 -8.22 13.62
CA VAL A 583 12.77 -9.08 12.54
C VAL A 583 12.61 -8.28 11.24
N LEU A 584 11.90 -7.16 11.29
CA LEU A 584 11.65 -6.35 10.09
C LEU A 584 12.96 -5.84 9.45
N THR A 585 13.88 -5.31 10.25
CA THR A 585 15.16 -4.79 9.75
C THR A 585 15.99 -5.89 9.10
N THR A 586 15.97 -7.10 9.67
CA THR A 586 16.67 -8.25 9.10
C THR A 586 16.04 -8.69 7.77
N LEU A 587 14.71 -8.77 7.69
CA LEU A 587 14.00 -9.13 6.44
C LEU A 587 14.19 -8.07 5.35
N GLU A 588 14.10 -6.77 5.69
CA GLU A 588 14.42 -5.67 4.77
C GLU A 588 15.87 -5.76 4.27
N THR A 589 16.79 -6.20 5.13
CA THR A 589 18.20 -6.43 4.75
C THR A 589 18.31 -7.60 3.76
N ILE A 590 17.64 -8.73 4.02
CA ILE A 590 17.59 -9.90 3.12
C ILE A 590 17.07 -9.49 1.74
N ALA A 591 15.91 -8.86 1.68
CA ALA A 591 15.29 -8.36 0.46
C ALA A 591 16.19 -7.36 -0.30
N PHE A 592 16.80 -6.41 0.43
CA PHE A 592 17.76 -5.48 -0.16
C PHE A 592 18.98 -6.18 -0.78
N ARG A 593 19.51 -7.22 -0.13
CA ARG A 593 20.64 -8.01 -0.66
C ARG A 593 20.25 -8.85 -1.86
N ALA A 594 19.07 -9.48 -1.84
CA ALA A 594 18.52 -10.21 -2.98
C ALA A 594 18.39 -9.30 -4.21
N ARG A 595 17.83 -8.08 -4.05
CA ARG A 595 17.82 -7.06 -5.12
C ARG A 595 19.20 -6.72 -5.65
N HIS A 596 20.19 -6.59 -4.77
CA HIS A 596 21.56 -6.29 -5.15
C HIS A 596 22.22 -7.40 -5.97
N VAL A 597 21.88 -8.66 -5.68
CA VAL A 597 22.28 -9.85 -6.44
C VAL A 597 21.57 -9.86 -7.79
N ALA A 598 20.24 -9.72 -7.80
CA ALA A 598 19.44 -9.72 -9.02
C ALA A 598 19.87 -8.63 -10.02
N ALA A 599 20.27 -7.45 -9.52
CA ALA A 599 20.72 -6.34 -10.36
C ALA A 599 22.11 -6.55 -11.01
N ARG A 600 22.89 -7.54 -10.57
CA ARG A 600 24.30 -7.73 -11.01
C ARG A 600 24.61 -9.12 -11.55
N ALA A 601 23.77 -10.11 -11.24
CA ALA A 601 23.93 -11.46 -11.70
C ALA A 601 23.72 -11.53 -13.22
N GLN A 602 24.62 -12.26 -13.88
CA GLN A 602 24.61 -12.50 -15.31
C GLN A 602 24.65 -14.02 -15.57
N PRO A 603 24.03 -14.51 -16.66
CA PRO A 603 24.10 -15.92 -17.02
C PRO A 603 25.55 -16.38 -17.19
N GLY A 604 25.93 -17.47 -16.52
CA GLY A 604 27.27 -18.06 -16.67
C GLY A 604 28.42 -17.22 -16.12
N MET A 605 28.15 -16.33 -15.17
CA MET A 605 29.15 -15.47 -14.52
C MET A 605 30.25 -16.26 -13.78
N LEU A 606 29.96 -17.50 -13.38
CA LEU A 606 30.90 -18.40 -12.70
C LEU A 606 31.24 -19.59 -13.59
N THR A 607 32.48 -20.07 -13.51
CA THR A 607 32.96 -21.22 -14.28
C THR A 607 33.71 -22.22 -13.40
N GLY A 608 33.58 -23.51 -13.73
CA GLY A 608 34.35 -24.59 -13.12
C GLY A 608 34.22 -24.67 -11.58
N ALA A 609 35.36 -24.59 -10.89
CA ALA A 609 35.45 -24.79 -9.44
C ALA A 609 34.67 -23.76 -8.61
N ASP A 610 34.42 -22.56 -9.14
CA ASP A 610 33.65 -21.53 -8.45
C ASP A 610 32.14 -21.82 -8.47
N THR A 611 31.66 -22.52 -9.50
CA THR A 611 30.27 -22.99 -9.59
C THR A 611 29.99 -24.07 -8.54
N ASP A 612 30.89 -25.04 -8.36
CA ASP A 612 30.75 -26.09 -7.35
C ASP A 612 30.72 -25.51 -5.93
N ARG A 613 31.55 -24.49 -5.67
CA ARG A 613 31.55 -23.75 -4.40
C ARG A 613 30.28 -22.95 -4.20
N LEU A 614 29.77 -22.28 -5.24
CA LEU A 614 28.48 -21.62 -5.17
C LEU A 614 27.37 -22.63 -4.82
N ARG A 615 27.37 -23.82 -5.43
CA ARG A 615 26.38 -24.86 -5.08
C ARG A 615 26.48 -25.27 -3.62
N GLN A 616 27.69 -25.43 -3.09
CA GLN A 616 27.89 -25.75 -1.67
C GLN A 616 27.41 -24.61 -0.75
N PHE A 617 27.71 -23.37 -1.11
CA PHE A 617 27.31 -22.18 -0.37
C PHE A 617 25.78 -21.99 -0.38
N THR A 618 25.14 -22.01 -1.56
CA THR A 618 23.68 -21.90 -1.68
C THR A 618 22.98 -23.09 -1.05
N GLY A 619 23.53 -24.31 -1.15
CA GLY A 619 23.00 -25.48 -0.46
C GLY A 619 22.98 -25.32 1.06
N ARG A 620 23.99 -24.65 1.65
CA ARG A 620 24.00 -24.31 3.08
C ARG A 620 22.92 -23.28 3.43
N LEU A 621 22.76 -22.24 2.62
CA LEU A 621 21.70 -21.24 2.78
C LEU A 621 20.31 -21.88 2.77
N LEU A 622 20.03 -22.73 1.78
CA LEU A 622 18.76 -23.46 1.66
C LEU A 622 18.52 -24.37 2.87
N ALA A 623 19.55 -25.07 3.35
CA ALA A 623 19.44 -25.86 4.58
C ALA A 623 19.17 -24.99 5.83
N ASN A 624 19.77 -23.80 5.92
CA ASN A 624 19.50 -22.84 6.99
C ASN A 624 18.05 -22.32 6.93
N ILE A 625 17.52 -22.07 5.72
CA ILE A 625 16.13 -21.68 5.49
C ILE A 625 15.17 -22.79 5.94
N ASP A 626 15.42 -24.05 5.59
CA ASP A 626 14.60 -25.19 6.03
C ASP A 626 14.60 -25.34 7.57
N VAL A 627 15.74 -25.13 8.23
CA VAL A 627 15.82 -25.12 9.71
C VAL A 627 15.01 -23.97 10.31
N LEU A 628 15.04 -22.78 9.69
CA LEU A 628 14.22 -21.64 10.09
C LEU A 628 12.73 -21.95 9.94
N ARG A 629 12.31 -22.46 8.78
CA ARG A 629 10.92 -22.85 8.48
C ARG A 629 10.37 -23.82 9.52
N LYS A 630 11.12 -24.90 9.81
CA LYS A 630 10.77 -25.86 10.87
C LYS A 630 10.64 -25.22 12.26
N ALA A 631 11.42 -24.17 12.53
CA ALA A 631 11.34 -23.44 13.80
C ALA A 631 10.11 -22.51 13.86
N LEU A 632 9.62 -22.03 12.71
CA LEU A 632 8.39 -21.24 12.60
C LEU A 632 7.14 -22.13 12.77
N ASP A 633 7.14 -23.35 12.21
CA ASP A 633 6.03 -24.31 12.28
C ASP A 633 5.75 -24.82 13.70
N ALA A 634 6.80 -24.97 14.52
CA ALA A 634 6.71 -25.46 15.89
C ALA A 634 7.25 -24.43 16.91
N PRO A 635 6.58 -23.28 17.09
CA PRO A 635 7.11 -22.19 17.90
C PRO A 635 7.14 -22.57 19.39
N GLY A 636 8.35 -22.88 19.90
CA GLY A 636 8.58 -23.33 21.27
C GLY A 636 8.69 -24.86 21.44
N GLY A 637 8.71 -25.61 20.35
CA GLY A 637 9.09 -27.03 20.33
C GLY A 637 10.60 -27.25 20.48
N PRO A 638 11.07 -28.51 20.50
CA PRO A 638 12.51 -28.80 20.47
C PRO A 638 13.15 -28.17 19.24
N THR A 639 14.31 -27.52 19.42
CA THR A 639 15.03 -26.83 18.34
C THR A 639 15.29 -27.82 17.18
N PRO A 640 14.75 -27.56 15.98
CA PRO A 640 14.77 -28.53 14.88
C PRO A 640 16.16 -28.75 14.29
N GLY A 641 17.14 -27.91 14.64
CA GLY A 641 18.52 -28.01 14.22
C GLY A 641 19.35 -26.81 14.69
N THR A 642 20.60 -26.76 14.24
CA THR A 642 21.52 -25.63 14.41
C THR A 642 21.83 -25.03 13.05
N LEU A 643 21.79 -23.71 12.95
CA LEU A 643 22.20 -23.01 11.73
C LEU A 643 23.71 -23.17 11.54
N VAL A 644 24.16 -23.25 10.30
CA VAL A 644 25.59 -23.39 9.98
C VAL A 644 26.10 -22.05 9.47
N ARG A 645 27.15 -21.54 10.10
CA ARG A 645 27.84 -20.30 9.69
C ARG A 645 28.74 -20.53 8.48
N ASP A 646 29.14 -19.43 7.86
CA ASP A 646 30.18 -19.47 6.85
C ASP A 646 31.51 -20.00 7.38
N ASP A 647 32.29 -20.65 6.52
CA ASP A 647 33.57 -21.29 6.88
C ASP A 647 34.73 -20.31 7.06
N GLY A 648 34.42 -19.01 7.06
CA GLY A 648 35.38 -17.94 7.23
C GLY A 648 36.17 -17.64 5.96
N THR A 649 35.87 -18.26 4.82
CA THR A 649 36.45 -17.89 3.53
C THR A 649 35.36 -17.45 2.55
N PRO A 650 35.01 -16.14 2.53
CA PRO A 650 34.01 -15.61 1.62
C PRO A 650 34.37 -15.99 0.19
N VAL A 651 33.42 -16.57 -0.56
CA VAL A 651 33.62 -16.89 -1.99
C VAL A 651 34.06 -15.63 -2.77
N SER A 652 33.66 -14.44 -2.29
CA SER A 652 34.04 -13.13 -2.83
C SER A 652 35.55 -12.85 -2.79
N ASP A 653 36.28 -13.28 -1.76
CA ASP A 653 37.68 -12.88 -1.53
C ASP A 653 38.66 -13.56 -2.49
N ARG A 654 38.18 -14.56 -3.24
CA ARG A 654 38.99 -15.37 -4.14
C ARG A 654 38.75 -15.09 -5.62
N VAL A 655 37.81 -14.20 -5.93
CA VAL A 655 37.48 -13.81 -7.31
C VAL A 655 38.06 -12.43 -7.60
N GLU A 656 38.87 -12.31 -8.65
CA GLU A 656 39.53 -11.06 -9.02
C GLU A 656 38.55 -10.04 -9.65
N GLN A 657 37.55 -10.52 -10.39
CA GLN A 657 36.54 -9.69 -11.04
C GLN A 657 35.63 -8.99 -10.02
N ALA A 658 35.62 -7.65 -10.08
CA ALA A 658 34.91 -6.81 -9.13
C ALA A 658 33.37 -6.95 -9.18
N GLU A 659 32.80 -7.26 -10.35
CA GLU A 659 31.36 -7.49 -10.51
C GLU A 659 30.95 -8.79 -9.82
N THR A 660 31.65 -9.89 -10.09
CA THR A 660 31.43 -11.22 -9.49
C THR A 660 31.64 -11.19 -7.98
N ARG A 661 32.69 -10.50 -7.51
CA ARG A 661 32.94 -10.28 -6.08
C ARG A 661 31.77 -9.57 -5.38
N ALA A 662 31.13 -8.60 -6.04
CA ALA A 662 30.02 -7.85 -5.46
C ALA A 662 28.74 -8.70 -5.34
N VAL A 663 28.47 -9.58 -6.32
CA VAL A 663 27.37 -10.55 -6.26
C VAL A 663 27.59 -11.53 -5.11
N LEU A 664 28.77 -12.15 -5.06
CA LEU A 664 29.14 -13.11 -4.02
C LEU A 664 29.15 -12.49 -2.62
N SER A 665 29.66 -11.26 -2.48
CA SER A 665 29.60 -10.52 -1.21
C SER A 665 28.16 -10.22 -0.77
N SER A 666 27.26 -9.93 -1.72
CA SER A 666 25.84 -9.71 -1.39
C SER A 666 25.17 -11.00 -0.93
N LEU A 667 25.52 -12.15 -1.53
CA LEU A 667 25.10 -13.48 -1.10
C LEU A 667 25.67 -13.84 0.29
N SER A 668 26.93 -13.52 0.59
CA SER A 668 27.52 -13.69 1.93
C SER A 668 26.79 -12.86 2.99
N HIS A 669 26.44 -11.60 2.70
CA HIS A 669 25.64 -10.79 3.61
C HIS A 669 24.21 -11.30 3.79
N LEU A 670 23.67 -12.01 2.80
CA LEU A 670 22.39 -12.70 2.89
C LEU A 670 22.43 -13.83 3.93
N ASP A 671 23.52 -14.61 3.93
CA ASP A 671 23.78 -15.66 4.94
C ASP A 671 23.90 -15.07 6.35
N GLU A 672 24.66 -13.98 6.51
CA GLU A 672 24.77 -13.26 7.79
C GLU A 672 23.40 -12.79 8.30
N ALA A 673 22.56 -12.28 7.40
CA ALA A 673 21.21 -11.81 7.72
C ALA A 673 20.30 -12.99 8.13
N LEU A 674 20.34 -14.13 7.43
CA LEU A 674 19.60 -15.34 7.81
C LEU A 674 20.02 -15.88 9.19
N VAL A 675 21.33 -15.90 9.46
CA VAL A 675 21.83 -16.28 10.79
C VAL A 675 21.41 -15.27 11.86
N SER A 676 21.32 -13.99 11.53
CA SER A 676 20.77 -12.97 12.44
C SER A 676 19.28 -13.20 12.71
N LEU A 677 18.50 -13.57 11.69
CA LEU A 677 17.08 -13.89 11.80
C LEU A 677 16.87 -15.10 12.72
N GLY A 678 17.66 -16.16 12.54
CA GLY A 678 17.58 -17.34 13.38
C GLY A 678 17.91 -17.10 14.84
N ARG A 679 18.88 -16.22 15.13
CA ARG A 679 19.16 -15.80 16.51
C ARG A 679 17.95 -15.14 17.16
N VAL A 680 17.17 -14.37 16.40
CA VAL A 680 15.91 -13.76 16.90
C VAL A 680 14.87 -14.84 17.27
N PHE A 681 14.87 -15.97 16.57
CA PHE A 681 14.02 -17.14 16.89
C PHE A 681 14.63 -18.11 17.91
N GLY A 682 15.78 -17.78 18.51
CA GLY A 682 16.44 -18.59 19.52
C GLY A 682 17.22 -19.79 18.97
N LEU A 683 17.49 -19.82 17.66
CA LEU A 683 18.32 -20.85 17.05
C LEU A 683 19.81 -20.57 17.31
N GLN A 684 20.55 -21.62 17.64
CA GLN A 684 22.00 -21.56 17.74
C GLN A 684 22.63 -21.70 16.36
N ALA A 685 23.78 -21.04 16.17
CA ALA A 685 24.57 -21.13 14.95
C ALA A 685 25.94 -21.74 15.28
N THR A 686 26.33 -22.78 14.56
CA THR A 686 27.57 -23.53 14.73
C THR A 686 28.54 -23.24 13.58
N ASP A 687 29.83 -23.31 13.86
CA ASP A 687 30.86 -23.21 12.82
C ASP A 687 30.85 -24.50 11.96
N PRO A 688 31.23 -24.42 10.67
CA PRO A 688 31.19 -25.57 9.77
C PRO A 688 32.13 -26.68 10.25
N ARG A 689 31.67 -27.93 10.12
CA ARG A 689 32.48 -29.10 10.49
C ARG A 689 33.72 -29.15 9.60
N ALA A 690 34.91 -29.24 10.21
CA ALA A 690 36.15 -29.48 9.48
C ALA A 690 36.01 -30.74 8.61
N PRO A 691 36.48 -30.73 7.34
CA PRO A 691 36.41 -31.93 6.51
C PRO A 691 37.16 -33.06 7.20
N ALA A 692 36.53 -34.25 7.25
CA ALA A 692 37.19 -35.45 7.72
C ALA A 692 38.44 -35.66 6.86
N LYS A 693 39.60 -35.70 7.52
CA LYS A 693 40.91 -35.89 6.87
C LYS A 693 41.00 -37.22 6.14
#